data_AF-A0A673LIX3-F1
#
_entry.id   AF-A0A673LIX3-F1
#
_cell.length_a   1.000
_cell.length_b   1.000
_cell.length_c   1.000
_cell.angle_alpha   90.00
_cell.angle_beta   90.00
_cell.angle_gamma   90.00
#
_symmetry.space_group_name_H-M   'P 1'
#
loop_
_entity.id
_entity.type
_entity.pdbx_description
1 polymer ?
#
loop_
_entity_poly.entity_id
_entity_poly.type
_entity_poly.pdbx_seq_one_letter_code
_entity_poly.pdbx_strand_id
1 'polypeptide(L)'
;MDVKLLFLTVVLLSSPLLTLCDPLFVLSAPNLLRVGSSENLFVEAQDYSGGNMNVKIIVKNHPKKSWEILSKSVTLTADNNFQILTDIKIPDDQNLFSANPLEKQYVYLQAQFPSVTLEQVVMLSFQSGYIFVQTDKPIYTPASTALISTVAVFMLVSVFLKNPQGITVSSEKIFPVRGMKSGGYSIPQMASSGIWKVVTLFSNTPQTKFTADFEVKEYVLPTFEVKLKPSKSFFYVRDASLAVDIEAKYLFGQKVDGNAFVVFGVMEDEKKTSIPASLQKVQIVKGEGTAELTSQMITETFPNINQLVGRSIYVSVSLLTESGSEMVEAERRGIQIVTSPYTIHFKKTPHFFKPGMPFGVSVIYVTNPEQTPAEDVEVEVNPGGVRGRTRDNGIAKVTVNTPGGSSTLDITVRPAIPKAAPTTTCTSSLMLHSFRSILSKGQIVKADRFKRLVFFPLAADCPFLSKRRRRSDDDDDDYYTDSEEIVSRTQFPESMIWEEIDLPTCRENHCGTTSITKAIFLRDSITTWQILAVSLSPTLGICVAEPEEMVVFKSFFIDLKMPYSAVRGEQLEIKAIIQNYTPINLKKVRVEFMETEDVCSSASKKGKYRTTVSVDKGSSIAVSYVIIPMTLGYHDIEVKASAYDFSDGVRKPLKVVSEGVLIPLHRENVELNPAKNGEKPLVFKSDIPADRLPDTPADTYISITGKEKDAFKNQAISGSFMGRFIVQPSGNGEQNMIYMTLPLIATHYLDSTNQWDTVGMERRNEAVNHIRTGYQRQLGYRKSDGSYAASRDRPSSTWLTAYVAKVFSMATNLVIIEDNVICSALKWLILHKQIQDGSFKEESAVMQGEMVGDVRGKDADASLTAFVVIAMQEAREICAGSVGSLHESIRKAVSFLEGRLLQLTNLYAVALTSYAMASANKLNEDILMKHSSQHEAGRSWNVSGQHHHSLEATAYAVLALVKDKDFDKAGEAVHWLNRQQSHYGGSGTTQATIMVFQAVAEYRTQVKDRQNFNLDVELSVAGRSKTLRYTIKRENAHLTRSDRVDINQEFNVTAKGTGTATLSVLTLYYARPVEKKSDCTFFDLTVKMEKDNEGKIEFMLICDDKTDATMTILDIGLPTGFEVEESDLKQLSSGKERYIQKYEKNKVLSERGSLILYLNKVSHFLLIRKPCAIVLYFYEILLSSSF
;
A
#
# COMPACT_ATOMS: atom_id res chain seq x y z
N MET A 1 74.32 -67.12 45.18
CA MET A 1 74.07 -67.65 43.83
C MET A 1 72.57 -67.91 43.72
N ASP A 2 72.00 -67.64 42.55
CA ASP A 2 70.59 -67.79 42.15
C ASP A 2 69.57 -66.73 42.59
N VAL A 3 69.84 -65.49 42.15
CA VAL A 3 68.87 -64.38 41.99
C VAL A 3 68.88 -63.87 40.54
N LYS A 4 69.09 -64.74 39.54
CA LYS A 4 69.21 -64.30 38.13
C LYS A 4 68.25 -64.94 37.11
N LEU A 5 67.33 -65.83 37.52
CA LEU A 5 66.42 -66.47 36.55
C LEU A 5 64.96 -66.01 36.60
N LEU A 6 64.51 -65.32 37.67
CA LEU A 6 63.10 -64.89 37.79
C LEU A 6 62.82 -63.44 37.33
N PHE A 7 63.87 -62.62 37.13
CA PHE A 7 63.72 -61.25 36.63
C PHE A 7 63.67 -61.16 35.10
N LEU A 8 64.07 -62.21 34.37
CA LEU A 8 64.06 -62.18 32.90
C LEU A 8 62.66 -62.47 32.30
N THR A 9 61.78 -63.16 33.04
CA THR A 9 60.42 -63.49 32.57
C THR A 9 59.40 -62.37 32.85
N VAL A 10 59.62 -61.55 33.88
CA VAL A 10 58.72 -60.42 34.21
C VAL A 10 58.97 -59.18 33.34
N VAL A 11 60.21 -58.98 32.86
CA VAL A 11 60.52 -57.88 31.92
C VAL A 11 59.99 -58.16 30.50
N LEU A 12 59.84 -59.43 30.10
CA LEU A 12 59.24 -59.78 28.80
C LEU A 12 57.70 -59.68 28.77
N LEU A 13 57.03 -59.75 29.93
CA LEU A 13 55.56 -59.64 30.07
C LEU A 13 55.07 -58.25 30.49
N SER A 14 55.97 -57.30 30.72
CA SER A 14 55.67 -55.87 30.97
C SER A 14 56.25 -54.95 29.90
N SER A 15 56.58 -55.49 28.74
CA SER A 15 56.59 -54.72 27.50
C SER A 15 55.14 -54.25 27.27
N PRO A 16 54.83 -52.95 27.16
CA PRO A 16 53.64 -52.60 26.41
C PRO A 16 53.80 -53.30 25.06
N LEU A 17 52.75 -53.97 24.56
CA LEU A 17 52.67 -54.15 23.12
C LEU A 17 53.03 -52.77 22.54
N LEU A 18 54.11 -52.69 21.77
CA LEU A 18 54.23 -51.65 20.77
C LEU A 18 53.02 -51.88 19.85
N THR A 19 51.86 -51.37 20.27
CA THR A 19 50.81 -51.00 19.34
C THR A 19 51.55 -50.08 18.38
N LEU A 20 51.66 -50.49 17.12
CA LEU A 20 52.05 -49.56 16.07
C LEU A 20 51.21 -48.30 16.32
N CYS A 21 51.87 -47.20 16.66
CA CYS A 21 51.23 -45.91 16.80
C CYS A 21 50.93 -45.46 15.38
N ASP A 22 49.91 -46.06 14.76
CA ASP A 22 49.47 -45.67 13.45
C ASP A 22 48.91 -44.25 13.57
N PRO A 23 49.44 -43.28 12.82
CA PRO A 23 49.01 -41.89 12.92
C PRO A 23 47.52 -41.78 12.58
N LEU A 24 46.76 -41.07 13.43
CA LEU A 24 45.33 -40.86 13.22
C LEU A 24 45.12 -39.61 12.36
N PHE A 25 44.53 -39.80 11.19
CA PHE A 25 44.21 -38.70 10.28
C PHE A 25 42.79 -38.19 10.50
N VAL A 26 42.63 -36.88 10.64
CA VAL A 26 41.35 -36.23 10.92
C VAL A 26 41.04 -35.20 9.83
N LEU A 27 39.84 -35.30 9.26
CA LEU A 27 39.22 -34.28 8.42
C LEU A 27 37.95 -33.81 9.10
N SER A 28 37.88 -32.53 9.46
CA SER A 28 36.70 -31.90 10.03
C SER A 28 36.19 -30.81 9.11
N ALA A 29 34.89 -30.90 8.78
CA ALA A 29 34.21 -30.02 7.85
C ALA A 29 32.83 -29.65 8.40
N PRO A 30 32.25 -28.50 7.98
CA PRO A 30 30.86 -28.21 8.23
C PRO A 30 29.95 -29.34 7.73
N ASN A 31 28.85 -29.60 8.43
CA ASN A 31 27.85 -30.59 8.01
C ASN A 31 27.16 -30.23 6.67
N LEU A 32 27.30 -28.97 6.25
CA LEU A 32 26.69 -28.39 5.06
C LEU A 32 27.67 -27.39 4.47
N LEU A 33 28.01 -27.52 3.19
CA LEU A 33 28.90 -26.60 2.48
C LEU A 33 28.08 -25.63 1.64
N ARG A 34 28.33 -24.34 1.78
CA ARG A 34 27.63 -23.32 1.01
C ARG A 34 28.33 -23.05 -0.32
N VAL A 35 27.54 -22.96 -1.38
CA VAL A 35 28.03 -22.66 -2.73
C VAL A 35 28.27 -21.16 -2.85
N GLY A 36 29.41 -20.77 -3.42
CA GLY A 36 29.78 -19.37 -3.62
C GLY A 36 30.38 -18.66 -2.39
N SER A 37 30.44 -19.29 -1.22
CA SER A 37 31.12 -18.76 -0.02
C SER A 37 32.36 -19.59 0.35
N SER A 38 33.29 -18.96 1.08
CA SER A 38 34.47 -19.68 1.60
C SER A 38 34.10 -20.40 2.90
N GLU A 39 34.36 -21.70 2.96
CA GLU A 39 34.09 -22.58 4.10
C GLU A 39 35.41 -23.10 4.67
N ASN A 40 35.56 -23.05 5.98
CA ASN A 40 36.77 -23.52 6.66
C ASN A 40 36.74 -25.03 6.90
N LEU A 41 37.84 -25.69 6.55
CA LEU A 41 38.10 -27.11 6.78
C LEU A 41 39.33 -27.24 7.68
N PHE A 42 39.27 -28.21 8.60
CA PHE A 42 40.37 -28.53 9.48
C PHE A 42 40.92 -29.92 9.15
N VAL A 43 42.24 -30.00 9.01
CA VAL A 43 42.96 -31.21 8.66
C VAL A 43 44.10 -31.40 9.64
N GLU A 44 44.21 -32.59 10.21
CA GLU A 44 45.21 -32.95 11.22
C GLU A 44 45.73 -34.38 11.01
N ALA A 45 47.02 -34.57 11.30
CA ALA A 45 47.63 -35.89 11.47
C ALA A 45 48.14 -36.02 12.91
N GLN A 46 47.35 -36.68 13.75
CA GLN A 46 47.62 -36.84 15.17
C GLN A 46 48.66 -37.95 15.41
N ASP A 47 49.56 -37.70 16.37
CA ASP A 47 50.64 -38.60 16.77
C ASP A 47 51.62 -38.97 15.63
N TYR A 48 51.67 -38.14 14.58
CA TYR A 48 52.62 -38.28 13.47
C TYR A 48 53.94 -37.57 13.77
N SER A 49 55.05 -38.31 13.68
CA SER A 49 56.41 -37.81 13.95
C SER A 49 57.34 -37.90 12.73
N GLY A 50 56.79 -38.01 11.52
CA GLY A 50 57.55 -38.11 10.27
C GLY A 50 57.89 -36.75 9.63
N GLY A 51 58.33 -36.76 8.37
CA GLY A 51 58.62 -35.53 7.60
C GLY A 51 57.37 -34.80 7.11
N ASN A 52 57.54 -33.59 6.56
CA ASN A 52 56.46 -32.75 6.03
C ASN A 52 55.49 -33.53 5.14
N MET A 53 54.20 -33.34 5.34
CA MET A 53 53.14 -34.09 4.68
C MET A 53 52.27 -33.17 3.82
N ASN A 54 52.22 -33.43 2.52
CA ASN A 54 51.33 -32.69 1.61
C ASN A 54 49.98 -33.40 1.53
N VAL A 55 48.91 -32.69 1.88
CA VAL A 55 47.53 -33.20 1.87
C VAL A 55 46.76 -32.48 0.77
N LYS A 56 46.17 -33.24 -0.15
CA LYS A 56 45.35 -32.71 -1.25
C LYS A 56 43.87 -32.82 -0.89
N ILE A 57 43.20 -31.69 -0.69
CA ILE A 57 41.77 -31.59 -0.46
C ILE A 57 41.06 -31.48 -1.80
N ILE A 58 40.09 -32.35 -2.07
CA ILE A 58 39.40 -32.44 -3.36
C ILE A 58 37.89 -32.48 -3.11
N VAL A 59 37.12 -31.72 -3.88
CA VAL A 59 35.66 -31.83 -3.93
C VAL A 59 35.26 -32.44 -5.27
N LYS A 60 34.51 -33.54 -5.24
CA LYS A 60 34.03 -34.26 -6.44
C LYS A 60 32.51 -34.26 -6.52
N ASN A 61 32.02 -34.41 -7.75
CA ASN A 61 30.58 -34.48 -8.01
C ASN A 61 29.94 -35.76 -7.44
N HIS A 62 28.76 -35.62 -6.85
CA HIS A 62 27.92 -36.75 -6.44
C HIS A 62 26.86 -37.05 -7.52
N PRO A 63 26.46 -38.32 -7.75
CA PRO A 63 26.99 -39.54 -7.13
C PRO A 63 28.19 -40.14 -7.86
N LYS A 64 28.48 -39.70 -9.10
CA LYS A 64 29.36 -40.42 -10.03
C LYS A 64 30.86 -40.31 -9.75
N LYS A 65 31.32 -39.34 -8.95
CA LYS A 65 32.76 -39.05 -8.70
C LYS A 65 33.59 -38.90 -9.97
N SER A 66 32.95 -38.54 -11.08
CA SER A 66 33.53 -38.60 -12.42
C SER A 66 34.47 -37.43 -12.71
N TRP A 67 34.35 -36.32 -12.00
CA TRP A 67 35.22 -35.16 -12.20
C TRP A 67 35.42 -34.35 -10.89
N GLU A 68 36.54 -33.63 -10.83
CA GLU A 68 36.94 -32.79 -9.69
C GLU A 68 36.38 -31.38 -9.87
N ILE A 69 35.56 -30.92 -8.90
CA ILE A 69 34.97 -29.58 -8.88
C ILE A 69 36.02 -28.55 -8.43
N LEU A 70 36.79 -28.89 -7.39
CA LEU A 70 37.91 -28.08 -6.91
C LEU A 70 38.96 -28.96 -6.23
N SER A 71 40.20 -28.48 -6.21
CA SER A 71 41.32 -29.10 -5.50
C SER A 71 42.20 -28.04 -4.86
N LYS A 72 42.65 -28.27 -3.62
CA LYS A 72 43.58 -27.41 -2.88
C LYS A 72 44.58 -28.27 -2.11
N SER A 73 45.87 -27.94 -2.19
CA SER A 73 46.92 -28.64 -1.46
C SER A 73 47.36 -27.83 -0.23
N VAL A 74 47.59 -28.50 0.88
CA VAL A 74 48.09 -27.93 2.14
C VAL A 74 49.23 -28.78 2.69
N THR A 75 50.23 -28.15 3.31
CA THR A 75 51.37 -28.86 3.88
C THR A 75 51.30 -28.86 5.41
N LEU A 76 51.28 -30.05 6.00
CA LEU A 76 51.40 -30.28 7.44
C LEU A 76 52.88 -30.41 7.79
N THR A 77 53.36 -29.59 8.73
CA THR A 77 54.76 -29.52 9.15
C THR A 77 54.88 -29.63 10.66
N ALA A 78 56.07 -29.89 11.18
CA ALA A 78 56.30 -29.86 12.63
C ALA A 78 55.97 -28.49 13.24
N ASP A 79 56.23 -27.39 12.50
CA ASP A 79 55.97 -26.01 12.97
C ASP A 79 54.48 -25.71 13.18
N ASN A 80 53.58 -26.38 12.44
CA ASN A 80 52.14 -26.25 12.62
C ASN A 80 51.54 -27.42 13.43
N ASN A 81 52.37 -28.21 14.13
CA ASN A 81 51.96 -29.41 14.87
C ASN A 81 51.14 -30.40 14.00
N PHE A 82 51.46 -30.50 12.71
CA PHE A 82 50.73 -31.30 11.73
C PHE A 82 49.22 -31.04 11.67
N GLN A 83 48.79 -29.81 11.93
CA GLN A 83 47.40 -29.37 11.83
C GLN A 83 47.28 -28.06 11.04
N ILE A 84 46.21 -27.91 10.27
CA ILE A 84 45.94 -26.68 9.52
C ILE A 84 44.43 -26.42 9.35
N LEU A 85 44.05 -25.16 9.45
CA LEU A 85 42.73 -24.67 9.05
C LEU A 85 42.86 -24.01 7.68
N THR A 86 42.10 -24.47 6.69
CA THR A 86 42.14 -23.95 5.32
C THR A 86 40.74 -23.75 4.78
N ASP A 87 40.58 -22.75 3.93
CA ASP A 87 39.29 -22.42 3.34
C ASP A 87 39.11 -23.04 1.95
N ILE A 88 37.88 -23.43 1.61
CA ILE A 88 37.50 -23.86 0.26
C ILE A 88 36.29 -23.04 -0.21
N LYS A 89 36.27 -22.68 -1.50
CA LYS A 89 35.13 -21.98 -2.11
C LYS A 89 34.60 -22.83 -3.26
N ILE A 90 33.40 -23.38 -3.07
CA ILE A 90 32.73 -24.14 -4.13
C ILE A 90 32.18 -23.13 -5.16
N PRO A 91 32.52 -23.27 -6.45
CA PRO A 91 32.04 -22.35 -7.48
C PRO A 91 30.52 -22.48 -7.66
N ASP A 92 29.86 -21.34 -7.86
CA ASP A 92 28.44 -21.27 -8.19
C ASP A 92 28.28 -21.32 -9.72
N ASP A 93 28.20 -22.53 -10.29
CA ASP A 93 28.07 -22.75 -11.73
C ASP A 93 26.89 -23.70 -12.02
N GLN A 94 25.97 -23.20 -12.85
CA GLN A 94 24.71 -23.85 -13.22
C GLN A 94 24.91 -25.13 -14.04
N ASN A 95 26.10 -25.35 -14.61
CA ASN A 95 26.44 -26.60 -15.28
C ASN A 95 26.83 -27.71 -14.29
N LEU A 96 27.19 -27.35 -13.06
CA LEU A 96 27.68 -28.27 -12.04
C LEU A 96 26.59 -28.71 -11.08
N PHE A 97 25.61 -27.84 -10.84
CA PHE A 97 24.56 -28.02 -9.85
C PHE A 97 23.17 -27.72 -10.42
N SER A 98 22.19 -28.51 -10.01
CA SER A 98 20.78 -28.34 -10.38
C SER A 98 20.20 -27.04 -9.82
N ALA A 99 19.39 -26.36 -10.63
CA ALA A 99 18.67 -25.16 -10.23
C ALA A 99 17.34 -25.45 -9.50
N ASN A 100 17.07 -26.68 -9.08
CA ASN A 100 15.84 -27.03 -8.34
C ASN A 100 16.03 -26.86 -6.81
N PRO A 101 15.28 -25.98 -6.13
CA PRO A 101 15.42 -25.75 -4.68
C PRO A 101 15.01 -26.93 -3.80
N LEU A 102 14.16 -27.81 -4.32
CA LEU A 102 13.64 -28.97 -3.59
C LEU A 102 14.61 -30.16 -3.66
N GLU A 103 15.59 -30.10 -4.56
CA GLU A 103 16.57 -31.16 -4.76
C GLU A 103 17.73 -31.00 -3.78
N LYS A 104 17.88 -31.99 -2.89
CA LYS A 104 19.05 -32.06 -2.01
C LYS A 104 20.25 -32.54 -2.82
N GLN A 105 21.23 -31.67 -2.97
CA GLN A 105 22.46 -31.95 -3.70
C GLN A 105 23.61 -32.20 -2.73
N TYR A 106 24.55 -33.03 -3.15
CA TYR A 106 25.69 -33.47 -2.34
C TYR A 106 26.98 -33.38 -3.12
N VAL A 107 28.10 -33.37 -2.41
CA VAL A 107 29.44 -33.51 -2.97
C VAL A 107 30.25 -34.50 -2.14
N TYR A 108 31.24 -35.12 -2.76
CA TYR A 108 32.25 -35.88 -2.03
C TYR A 108 33.39 -34.95 -1.67
N LEU A 109 33.63 -34.78 -0.37
CA LEU A 109 34.80 -34.10 0.16
C LEU A 109 35.87 -35.14 0.50
N GLN A 110 37.04 -35.03 -0.14
CA GLN A 110 38.17 -35.93 0.05
C GLN A 110 39.38 -35.17 0.59
N ALA A 111 40.10 -35.76 1.54
CA ALA A 111 41.44 -35.35 1.94
C ALA A 111 42.40 -36.51 1.67
N GLN A 112 43.25 -36.35 0.66
CA GLN A 112 44.27 -37.32 0.26
C GLN A 112 45.56 -37.02 1.01
N PHE A 113 45.85 -37.84 2.02
CA PHE A 113 47.17 -37.94 2.66
C PHE A 113 48.04 -38.93 1.87
N PRO A 114 49.36 -38.92 2.03
CA PRO A 114 50.25 -39.85 1.31
C PRO A 114 49.93 -41.34 1.54
N SER A 115 49.44 -41.69 2.73
CA SER A 115 49.14 -43.07 3.14
C SER A 115 47.65 -43.42 3.16
N VAL A 116 46.75 -42.43 3.26
CA VAL A 116 45.30 -42.67 3.37
C VAL A 116 44.50 -41.58 2.67
N THR A 117 43.33 -41.92 2.14
CA THR A 117 42.35 -40.93 1.67
C THR A 117 41.13 -40.97 2.58
N LEU A 118 40.82 -39.85 3.23
CA LEU A 118 39.58 -39.66 3.97
C LEU A 118 38.52 -39.13 3.01
N GLU A 119 37.30 -39.64 3.10
CA GLU A 119 36.18 -39.22 2.27
C GLU A 119 34.91 -39.05 3.11
N GLN A 120 34.13 -38.00 2.82
CA GLN A 120 32.80 -37.84 3.37
C GLN A 120 31.83 -37.25 2.33
N VAL A 121 30.57 -37.68 2.36
CA VAL A 121 29.49 -37.06 1.58
C VAL A 121 28.94 -35.88 2.37
N VAL A 122 28.96 -34.69 1.78
CA VAL A 122 28.50 -33.45 2.42
C VAL A 122 27.38 -32.83 1.60
N MET A 123 26.32 -32.38 2.27
CA MET A 123 25.19 -31.72 1.63
C MET A 123 25.55 -30.28 1.25
N LEU A 124 25.09 -29.83 0.09
CA LEU A 124 25.25 -28.45 -0.36
C LEU A 124 24.09 -27.55 0.07
N SER A 125 24.39 -26.26 0.23
CA SER A 125 23.41 -25.20 0.37
C SER A 125 23.69 -24.03 -0.56
N PHE A 126 22.65 -23.56 -1.24
CA PHE A 126 22.70 -22.44 -2.17
C PHE A 126 22.30 -21.11 -1.52
N GLN A 127 22.23 -21.06 -0.18
CA GLN A 127 21.96 -19.84 0.56
C GLN A 127 23.21 -18.96 0.59
N SER A 128 23.30 -18.01 -0.34
CA SER A 128 24.47 -17.15 -0.55
C SER A 128 24.61 -16.01 0.48
N GLY A 129 23.54 -15.67 1.20
CA GLY A 129 23.54 -14.54 2.14
C GLY A 129 22.17 -14.25 2.78
N TYR A 130 22.05 -13.07 3.38
CA TYR A 130 20.81 -12.54 3.96
C TYR A 130 20.48 -11.17 3.35
N ILE A 131 19.19 -10.89 3.17
CA ILE A 131 18.68 -9.57 2.78
C ILE A 131 17.81 -9.07 3.92
N PHE A 132 18.06 -7.84 4.37
CA PHE A 132 17.23 -7.16 5.35
C PHE A 132 16.47 -6.03 4.67
N VAL A 133 15.18 -5.92 4.98
CA VAL A 133 14.33 -4.86 4.46
C VAL A 133 13.77 -4.08 5.65
N GLN A 134 13.91 -2.76 5.63
CA GLN A 134 13.43 -1.85 6.64
C GLN A 134 12.44 -0.86 5.99
N THR A 135 11.32 -0.61 6.66
CA THR A 135 10.38 0.46 6.32
C THR A 135 10.48 1.59 7.35
N ASP A 136 10.13 2.82 6.99
CA ASP A 136 10.15 3.95 7.96
C ASP A 136 9.09 3.80 9.05
N LYS A 137 7.94 3.19 8.72
CA LYS A 137 6.87 2.91 9.66
C LYS A 137 6.14 1.60 9.33
N PRO A 138 5.47 0.98 10.31
CA PRO A 138 4.74 -0.27 10.10
C PRO A 138 3.33 -0.07 9.52
N ILE A 139 2.78 1.15 9.58
CA ILE A 139 1.41 1.48 9.15
C ILE A 139 1.43 2.70 8.24
N TYR A 140 0.72 2.61 7.11
CA TYR A 140 0.59 3.68 6.13
C TYR A 140 -0.87 3.98 5.81
N THR A 141 -1.15 5.25 5.53
CA THR A 141 -2.43 5.71 4.98
C THR A 141 -2.43 5.62 3.44
N PRO A 142 -3.59 5.45 2.80
CA PRO A 142 -3.69 5.60 1.35
C PRO A 142 -3.18 6.98 0.91
N ALA A 143 -2.54 7.06 -0.26
CA ALA A 143 -1.84 8.25 -0.77
C ALA A 143 -0.54 8.66 -0.05
N SER A 144 -0.14 7.96 1.03
CA SER A 144 1.18 8.18 1.65
C SER A 144 2.31 7.47 0.88
N THR A 145 3.54 7.91 1.09
CA THR A 145 4.73 7.28 0.50
C THR A 145 5.42 6.39 1.53
N ALA A 146 5.58 5.11 1.20
CA ALA A 146 6.36 4.16 1.98
C ALA A 146 7.84 4.28 1.65
N LEU A 147 8.66 4.61 2.65
CA LEU A 147 10.11 4.66 2.51
C LEU A 147 10.68 3.28 2.87
N ILE A 148 11.42 2.69 1.94
CA ILE A 148 11.90 1.31 2.02
C ILE A 148 13.40 1.28 1.79
N SER A 149 14.15 0.69 2.71
CA SER A 149 15.59 0.46 2.59
C SER A 149 15.88 -1.04 2.54
N THR A 150 16.64 -1.44 1.53
CA THR A 150 17.10 -2.81 1.38
C THR A 150 18.60 -2.88 1.65
N VAL A 151 18.99 -3.76 2.57
CA VAL A 151 20.37 -4.00 2.98
C VAL A 151 20.79 -5.39 2.51
N ALA A 152 21.79 -5.44 1.61
CA ALA A 152 22.34 -6.67 1.08
C ALA A 152 23.79 -6.47 0.64
N VAL A 153 24.66 -7.45 0.85
CA VAL A 153 26.10 -7.33 0.62
C VAL A 153 26.47 -7.74 -0.82
N PHE A 154 26.91 -6.77 -1.64
CA PHE A 154 27.59 -6.95 -2.94
C PHE A 154 26.92 -7.92 -3.95
N MET A 155 25.58 -8.01 -3.97
CA MET A 155 24.84 -8.84 -4.93
C MET A 155 23.62 -8.12 -5.49
N LEU A 156 23.24 -8.46 -6.73
CA LEU A 156 22.05 -7.93 -7.39
C LEU A 156 20.78 -8.49 -6.72
N VAL A 157 19.94 -7.61 -6.19
CA VAL A 157 18.71 -7.97 -5.48
C VAL A 157 17.49 -7.59 -6.34
N SER A 158 16.54 -8.51 -6.46
CA SER A 158 15.24 -8.24 -7.04
C SER A 158 14.24 -7.99 -5.90
N VAL A 159 13.59 -6.82 -5.90
CA VAL A 159 12.60 -6.37 -4.92
C VAL A 159 11.22 -6.43 -5.56
N PHE A 160 10.26 -7.07 -4.89
CA PHE A 160 8.88 -7.22 -5.33
C PHE A 160 7.96 -6.71 -4.23
N LEU A 161 7.20 -5.66 -4.52
CA LEU A 161 6.16 -5.19 -3.63
C LEU A 161 4.87 -5.93 -3.95
N LYS A 162 4.31 -6.62 -2.94
CA LYS A 162 3.09 -7.40 -3.05
C LYS A 162 1.99 -6.79 -2.22
N ASN A 163 0.79 -6.75 -2.80
CA ASN A 163 -0.41 -6.36 -2.09
C ASN A 163 -0.89 -7.49 -1.14
N PRO A 164 -1.95 -7.27 -0.32
CA PRO A 164 -2.46 -8.28 0.61
C PRO A 164 -3.00 -9.56 -0.04
N GLN A 165 -3.20 -9.55 -1.36
CA GLN A 165 -3.63 -10.72 -2.14
C GLN A 165 -2.44 -11.54 -2.69
N GLY A 166 -1.21 -11.11 -2.41
CA GLY A 166 0.02 -11.76 -2.90
C GLY A 166 0.44 -11.39 -4.32
N ILE A 167 -0.26 -10.43 -4.95
CA ILE A 167 -0.02 -9.95 -6.30
C ILE A 167 1.06 -8.87 -6.27
N THR A 168 2.06 -9.01 -7.13
CA THR A 168 3.14 -8.04 -7.32
C THR A 168 2.60 -6.79 -8.01
N VAL A 169 2.74 -5.64 -7.35
CA VAL A 169 2.32 -4.33 -7.86
C VAL A 169 3.47 -3.44 -8.30
N SER A 170 4.69 -3.76 -7.85
CA SER A 170 5.93 -3.13 -8.26
C SER A 170 7.07 -4.14 -8.20
N SER A 171 7.99 -4.07 -9.15
CA SER A 171 9.20 -4.87 -9.13
C SER A 171 10.39 -4.04 -9.61
N GLU A 172 11.50 -4.11 -8.88
CA GLU A 172 12.73 -3.40 -9.22
C GLU A 172 13.94 -4.31 -9.00
N LYS A 173 14.97 -4.16 -9.85
CA LYS A 173 16.28 -4.79 -9.62
C LYS A 173 17.25 -3.74 -9.12
N ILE A 174 17.73 -3.92 -7.90
CA ILE A 174 18.64 -2.99 -7.23
C ILE A 174 20.02 -3.62 -7.06
N PHE A 175 21.06 -2.80 -7.23
CA PHE A 175 22.43 -3.18 -6.90
C PHE A 175 22.95 -2.27 -5.77
N PRO A 176 22.91 -2.73 -4.51
CA PRO A 176 23.36 -1.95 -3.36
C PRO A 176 24.90 -1.86 -3.35
N VAL A 177 25.46 -0.89 -4.07
CA VAL A 177 26.92 -0.70 -4.24
C VAL A 177 27.66 -0.61 -2.91
N ARG A 178 27.05 0.02 -1.90
CA ARG A 178 27.59 0.20 -0.54
C ARG A 178 26.90 -0.69 0.50
N GLY A 179 26.16 -1.69 0.02
CA GLY A 179 25.46 -2.66 0.84
C GLY A 179 24.08 -2.23 1.37
N MET A 180 23.67 -0.99 1.13
CA MET A 180 22.30 -0.49 1.38
C MET A 180 21.80 0.31 0.17
N LYS A 181 20.49 0.27 -0.08
CA LYS A 181 19.79 1.11 -1.04
C LYS A 181 18.40 1.47 -0.52
N SER A 182 18.15 2.76 -0.42
CA SER A 182 16.86 3.34 -0.01
C SER A 182 16.05 3.85 -1.21
N GLY A 183 14.72 3.71 -1.13
CA GLY A 183 13.77 4.17 -2.13
C GLY A 183 12.40 4.46 -1.53
N GLY A 184 11.50 5.05 -2.32
CA GLY A 184 10.14 5.38 -1.90
C GLY A 184 9.09 4.80 -2.85
N TYR A 185 7.99 4.30 -2.29
CA TYR A 185 6.84 3.82 -3.05
C TYR A 185 5.58 4.58 -2.63
N SER A 186 4.98 5.34 -3.56
CA SER A 186 3.72 6.04 -3.30
C SER A 186 2.54 5.06 -3.35
N ILE A 187 1.91 4.87 -2.19
CA ILE A 187 0.73 4.01 -2.05
C ILE A 187 -0.45 4.71 -2.72
N PRO A 188 -1.22 4.04 -3.59
CA PRO A 188 -2.38 4.67 -4.23
C PRO A 188 -3.42 5.12 -3.21
N GLN A 189 -4.15 6.19 -3.53
CA GLN A 189 -5.26 6.70 -2.70
C GLN A 189 -6.36 5.66 -2.45
N MET A 190 -6.51 4.67 -3.34
CA MET A 190 -7.41 3.53 -3.18
C MET A 190 -6.58 2.25 -3.26
N ALA A 191 -5.75 2.03 -2.24
CA ALA A 191 -4.99 0.81 -2.06
C ALA A 191 -5.84 -0.27 -1.36
N SER A 192 -5.58 -1.54 -1.66
CA SER A 192 -6.18 -2.64 -0.90
C SER A 192 -5.72 -2.57 0.56
N SER A 193 -6.65 -2.40 1.50
CA SER A 193 -6.33 -2.39 2.92
C SER A 193 -5.87 -3.78 3.38
N GLY A 194 -4.94 -3.81 4.34
CA GLY A 194 -4.38 -5.03 4.92
C GLY A 194 -2.86 -5.06 4.87
N ILE A 195 -2.29 -6.26 5.00
CA ILE A 195 -0.84 -6.47 5.11
C ILE A 195 -0.21 -6.55 3.72
N TRP A 196 0.60 -5.56 3.39
CA TRP A 196 1.46 -5.52 2.21
C TRP A 196 2.82 -6.14 2.52
N LYS A 197 3.47 -6.71 1.50
CA LYS A 197 4.72 -7.44 1.67
C LYS A 197 5.79 -6.96 0.68
N VAL A 198 6.96 -6.62 1.19
CA VAL A 198 8.17 -6.38 0.40
C VAL A 198 8.95 -7.69 0.34
N VAL A 199 8.90 -8.39 -0.79
CA VAL A 199 9.60 -9.65 -1.01
C VAL A 199 10.88 -9.39 -1.79
N THR A 200 12.02 -9.82 -1.27
CA THR A 200 13.33 -9.63 -1.89
C THR A 200 14.03 -10.96 -2.13
N LEU A 201 14.73 -11.07 -3.26
CA LEU A 201 15.51 -12.24 -3.64
C LEU A 201 16.87 -11.84 -4.21
N PHE A 202 17.88 -12.67 -4.01
CA PHE A 202 19.11 -12.56 -4.80
C PHE A 202 18.83 -13.00 -6.23
N SER A 203 19.28 -12.22 -7.20
CA SER A 203 19.02 -12.50 -8.62
C SER A 203 19.71 -13.78 -9.09
N ASN A 204 20.84 -14.14 -8.48
CA ASN A 204 21.59 -15.36 -8.80
C ASN A 204 21.04 -16.59 -8.08
N THR A 205 20.46 -16.41 -6.88
CA THR A 205 19.87 -17.48 -6.06
C THR A 205 18.43 -17.16 -5.68
N PRO A 206 17.48 -17.24 -6.63
CA PRO A 206 16.07 -16.87 -6.42
C PRO A 206 15.31 -17.84 -5.51
N GLN A 207 15.97 -18.89 -5.01
CA GLN A 207 15.37 -19.91 -4.14
C GLN A 207 15.03 -19.38 -2.75
N THR A 208 15.81 -18.42 -2.25
CA THR A 208 15.65 -17.86 -0.89
C THR A 208 14.97 -16.50 -0.95
N LYS A 209 13.84 -16.38 -0.26
CA LYS A 209 13.02 -15.15 -0.18
C LYS A 209 13.14 -14.52 1.20
N PHE A 210 13.32 -13.21 1.23
CA PHE A 210 13.29 -12.40 2.45
C PHE A 210 12.12 -11.42 2.37
N THR A 211 11.32 -11.32 3.42
CA THR A 211 10.06 -10.56 3.39
C THR A 211 9.99 -9.58 4.56
N ALA A 212 9.55 -8.36 4.31
CA ALA A 212 9.11 -7.41 5.33
C ALA A 212 7.64 -7.04 5.08
N ASP A 213 6.87 -6.93 6.16
CA ASP A 213 5.43 -6.70 6.10
C ASP A 213 5.11 -5.29 6.65
N PHE A 214 4.17 -4.58 6.02
CA PHE A 214 3.61 -3.32 6.54
C PHE A 214 2.10 -3.27 6.29
N GLU A 215 1.35 -2.58 7.14
CA GLU A 215 -0.10 -2.49 7.05
C GLU A 215 -0.52 -1.19 6.33
N VAL A 216 -1.47 -1.29 5.40
CA VAL A 216 -2.12 -0.12 4.79
C VAL A 216 -3.56 -0.06 5.26
N LYS A 217 -3.94 1.03 5.92
CA LYS A 217 -5.31 1.30 6.38
C LYS A 217 -5.56 2.80 6.46
N GLU A 218 -6.82 3.21 6.32
CA GLU A 218 -7.19 4.58 6.66
C GLU A 218 -6.93 4.78 8.15
N TYR A 219 -6.02 5.70 8.45
CA TYR A 219 -5.49 5.94 9.78
C TYR A 219 -5.50 7.43 10.04
N VAL A 220 -5.99 7.82 11.21
CA VAL A 220 -5.88 9.17 11.75
C VAL A 220 -4.89 9.07 12.90
N LEU A 221 -3.87 9.93 12.90
CA LEU A 221 -2.91 9.97 14.00
C LEU A 221 -3.67 10.33 15.29
N PRO A 222 -3.71 9.43 16.30
CA PRO A 222 -4.40 9.73 17.54
C PRO A 222 -3.64 10.84 18.27
N THR A 223 -4.36 11.79 18.86
CA THR A 223 -3.79 12.92 19.59
C THR A 223 -3.16 12.50 20.93
N PHE A 224 -3.58 11.37 21.47
CA PHE A 224 -3.04 10.75 22.68
C PHE A 224 -3.00 9.22 22.58
N GLU A 225 -2.07 8.61 23.33
CA GLU A 225 -1.86 7.17 23.43
C GLU A 225 -2.57 6.63 24.68
N VAL A 226 -3.19 5.46 24.54
CA VAL A 226 -3.75 4.69 25.67
C VAL A 226 -3.01 3.36 25.76
N LYS A 227 -2.29 3.15 26.86
CA LYS A 227 -1.60 1.90 27.18
C LYS A 227 -2.42 1.08 28.16
N LEU A 228 -2.58 -0.20 27.85
CA LEU A 228 -3.30 -1.16 28.69
C LEU A 228 -2.30 -2.13 29.31
N LYS A 229 -2.18 -2.09 30.64
CA LYS A 229 -1.25 -2.88 31.43
C LYS A 229 -2.04 -3.86 32.31
N PRO A 230 -2.16 -5.14 31.91
CA PRO A 230 -2.81 -6.12 32.76
C PRO A 230 -1.94 -6.40 34.00
N SER A 231 -2.56 -6.55 35.17
CA SER A 231 -1.88 -6.80 36.45
C SER A 231 -1.12 -8.12 36.45
N LYS A 232 -1.58 -9.07 35.64
CA LYS A 232 -0.92 -10.33 35.31
C LYS A 232 -0.95 -10.51 33.81
N SER A 233 0.12 -11.07 33.27
CA SER A 233 0.24 -11.27 31.83
C SER A 233 -0.53 -12.51 31.31
N PHE A 234 -1.16 -13.23 32.22
CA PHE A 234 -2.04 -14.37 32.00
C PHE A 234 -3.20 -14.32 32.99
N PHE A 235 -4.27 -15.06 32.70
CA PHE A 235 -5.38 -15.29 33.62
C PHE A 235 -5.35 -16.73 34.13
N TYR A 236 -5.10 -16.91 35.42
CA TYR A 236 -5.17 -18.23 36.03
C TYR A 236 -6.64 -18.57 36.28
N VAL A 237 -7.09 -19.76 35.87
CA VAL A 237 -8.51 -20.15 35.94
C VAL A 237 -9.12 -20.07 37.35
N ARG A 238 -8.30 -20.15 38.40
CA ARG A 238 -8.76 -20.01 39.80
C ARG A 238 -8.61 -18.59 40.37
N ASP A 239 -8.09 -17.63 39.60
CA ASP A 239 -8.05 -16.23 40.03
C ASP A 239 -9.48 -15.68 40.10
N ALA A 240 -9.76 -14.89 41.13
CA ALA A 240 -11.06 -14.24 41.30
C ALA A 240 -11.28 -13.17 40.22
N SER A 241 -10.22 -12.47 39.82
CA SER A 241 -10.27 -11.38 38.86
C SER A 241 -8.93 -11.10 38.18
N LEU A 242 -9.00 -10.33 37.09
CA LEU A 242 -7.88 -9.75 36.37
C LEU A 242 -8.08 -8.22 36.29
N ALA A 243 -7.20 -7.46 36.91
CA ALA A 243 -7.18 -6.01 36.77
C ALA A 243 -6.36 -5.60 35.54
N VAL A 244 -6.79 -4.56 34.85
CA VAL A 244 -6.09 -3.92 33.74
C VAL A 244 -6.00 -2.43 34.02
N ASP A 245 -4.78 -1.95 34.21
CA ASP A 245 -4.50 -0.53 34.36
C ASP A 245 -4.48 0.14 32.99
N ILE A 246 -5.17 1.27 32.91
CA ILE A 246 -5.32 2.11 31.74
C ILE A 246 -4.48 3.35 31.99
N GLU A 247 -3.43 3.52 31.20
CA GLU A 247 -2.56 4.69 31.24
C GLU A 247 -2.79 5.51 29.97
N ALA A 248 -3.34 6.71 30.11
CA ALA A 248 -3.63 7.61 29.00
C ALA A 248 -2.72 8.83 29.05
N LYS A 249 -1.97 9.05 27.97
CA LYS A 249 -1.04 10.17 27.85
C LYS A 249 -1.06 10.76 26.44
N TYR A 250 -0.99 12.08 26.32
CA TYR A 250 -0.75 12.73 25.05
C TYR A 250 0.59 12.29 24.44
N LEU A 251 0.74 12.41 23.11
CA LEU A 251 1.97 12.01 22.41
C LEU A 251 3.23 12.79 22.85
N PHE A 252 3.04 13.90 23.55
CA PHE A 252 4.08 14.72 24.15
C PHE A 252 4.26 14.45 25.66
N GLY A 253 3.68 13.37 26.19
CA GLY A 253 3.98 12.81 27.51
C GLY A 253 3.11 13.28 28.67
N GLN A 254 2.14 14.19 28.46
CA GLN A 254 1.25 14.67 29.53
C GLN A 254 0.07 13.73 29.75
N LYS A 255 -0.42 13.67 30.99
CA LYS A 255 -1.54 12.80 31.41
C LYS A 255 -2.88 13.29 30.85
N VAL A 256 -3.75 12.35 30.46
CA VAL A 256 -5.07 12.63 29.87
C VAL A 256 -6.18 12.31 30.88
N ASP A 257 -7.12 13.23 31.07
CA ASP A 257 -8.28 13.01 31.94
C ASP A 257 -9.56 12.84 31.10
N GLY A 258 -10.45 11.95 31.53
CA GLY A 258 -11.64 11.60 30.74
C GLY A 258 -12.43 10.39 31.23
N ASN A 259 -13.27 9.84 30.36
CA ASN A 259 -14.06 8.65 30.62
C ASN A 259 -13.69 7.54 29.63
N ALA A 260 -13.33 6.36 30.14
CA ALA A 260 -13.03 5.17 29.36
C ALA A 260 -14.18 4.16 29.44
N PHE A 261 -14.56 3.60 28.30
CA PHE A 261 -15.50 2.47 28.19
C PHE A 261 -14.71 1.21 27.87
N VAL A 262 -14.80 0.20 28.72
CA VAL A 262 -13.93 -0.98 28.68
C VAL A 262 -14.78 -2.23 28.51
N VAL A 263 -14.38 -3.11 27.58
CA VAL A 263 -15.02 -4.40 27.34
C VAL A 263 -13.96 -5.49 27.21
N PHE A 264 -14.19 -6.62 27.87
CA PHE A 264 -13.37 -7.82 27.74
C PHE A 264 -14.04 -8.86 26.83
N GLY A 265 -13.23 -9.74 26.27
CA GLY A 265 -13.71 -10.90 25.53
C GLY A 265 -12.67 -11.99 25.40
N VAL A 266 -13.08 -13.13 24.83
CA VAL A 266 -12.22 -14.29 24.58
C VAL A 266 -11.95 -14.40 23.08
N MET A 267 -10.72 -14.75 22.73
CA MET A 267 -10.24 -14.95 21.38
C MET A 267 -9.93 -16.43 21.12
N GLU A 268 -10.48 -16.96 20.04
CA GLU A 268 -10.26 -18.33 19.55
C GLU A 268 -9.97 -18.25 18.04
N ASP A 269 -8.79 -18.66 17.59
CA ASP A 269 -8.38 -18.66 16.17
C ASP A 269 -8.74 -17.35 15.41
N GLU A 270 -8.35 -16.20 15.97
CA GLU A 270 -8.67 -14.83 15.49
C GLU A 270 -10.14 -14.40 15.55
N LYS A 271 -11.06 -15.27 16.01
CA LYS A 271 -12.46 -14.92 16.24
C LYS A 271 -12.65 -14.33 17.64
N LYS A 272 -13.21 -13.12 17.71
CA LYS A 272 -13.53 -12.42 18.96
C LYS A 272 -14.92 -12.77 19.45
N THR A 273 -15.03 -13.20 20.71
CA THR A 273 -16.30 -13.37 21.42
C THR A 273 -16.31 -12.42 22.60
N SER A 274 -17.13 -11.37 22.54
CA SER A 274 -17.27 -10.39 23.62
C SER A 274 -17.92 -11.03 24.86
N ILE A 275 -17.56 -10.55 26.05
CA ILE A 275 -18.24 -10.84 27.32
C ILE A 275 -19.07 -9.60 27.66
N PRO A 276 -20.37 -9.53 27.32
CA PRO A 276 -21.17 -8.32 27.49
C PRO A 276 -21.26 -7.84 28.95
N ALA A 277 -21.27 -8.78 29.90
CA ALA A 277 -21.27 -8.51 31.34
C ALA A 277 -20.02 -7.76 31.85
N SER A 278 -18.96 -7.69 31.04
CA SER A 278 -17.71 -7.01 31.39
C SER A 278 -17.65 -5.54 30.97
N LEU A 279 -18.70 -5.02 30.30
CA LEU A 279 -18.76 -3.62 29.91
C LEU A 279 -18.81 -2.72 31.15
N GLN A 280 -17.82 -1.84 31.30
CA GLN A 280 -17.71 -0.91 32.41
C GLN A 280 -17.28 0.48 31.95
N LYS A 281 -17.77 1.50 32.65
CA LYS A 281 -17.33 2.89 32.49
C LYS A 281 -16.34 3.22 33.61
N VAL A 282 -15.11 3.56 33.25
CA VAL A 282 -14.01 3.89 34.16
C VAL A 282 -13.66 5.37 33.98
N GLN A 283 -13.62 6.13 35.07
CA GLN A 283 -13.13 7.51 35.03
C GLN A 283 -11.59 7.49 35.06
N ILE A 284 -10.97 8.21 34.13
CA ILE A 284 -9.51 8.35 34.03
C ILE A 284 -9.13 9.68 34.67
N VAL A 285 -8.29 9.62 35.72
CA VAL A 285 -7.86 10.79 36.50
C VAL A 285 -6.35 10.79 36.59
N LYS A 286 -5.73 11.92 36.24
CA LYS A 286 -4.29 12.06 36.06
C LYS A 286 -3.73 10.98 35.13
N GLY A 287 -4.44 10.68 34.04
CA GLY A 287 -4.00 9.69 33.05
C GLY A 287 -4.00 8.24 33.53
N GLU A 288 -4.62 7.94 34.68
CA GLU A 288 -4.67 6.59 35.24
C GLU A 288 -6.11 6.17 35.54
N GLY A 289 -6.43 4.91 35.28
CA GLY A 289 -7.68 4.26 35.70
C GLY A 289 -7.53 2.74 35.67
N THR A 290 -8.39 2.01 36.37
CA THR A 290 -8.29 0.54 36.45
C THR A 290 -9.62 -0.10 36.10
N ALA A 291 -9.54 -1.15 35.30
CA ALA A 291 -10.64 -1.95 34.80
C ALA A 291 -10.50 -3.39 35.30
N GLU A 292 -11.57 -4.00 35.83
CA GLU A 292 -11.49 -5.35 36.39
C GLU A 292 -12.38 -6.35 35.64
N LEU A 293 -11.84 -7.51 35.29
CA LEU A 293 -12.58 -8.66 34.77
C LEU A 293 -12.69 -9.72 35.86
N THR A 294 -13.90 -9.98 36.35
CA THR A 294 -14.12 -11.03 37.37
C THR A 294 -14.41 -12.38 36.74
N SER A 295 -14.10 -13.46 37.47
CA SER A 295 -14.44 -14.82 37.04
C SER A 295 -15.95 -15.02 36.88
N GLN A 296 -16.77 -14.31 37.66
CA GLN A 296 -18.23 -14.33 37.56
C GLN A 296 -18.72 -13.84 36.19
N MET A 297 -18.21 -12.68 35.72
CA MET A 297 -18.51 -12.14 34.39
C MET A 297 -18.16 -13.12 33.27
N ILE A 298 -17.04 -13.84 33.41
CA ILE A 298 -16.64 -14.89 32.46
C ILE A 298 -17.63 -16.04 32.49
N THR A 299 -18.00 -16.53 33.69
CA THR A 299 -18.91 -17.68 33.85
C THR A 299 -20.34 -17.42 33.38
N GLU A 300 -20.79 -16.16 33.37
CA GLU A 300 -22.09 -15.77 32.82
C GLU A 300 -22.18 -16.00 31.30
N THR A 301 -21.06 -15.80 30.58
CA THR A 301 -20.99 -16.03 29.13
C THR A 301 -20.48 -17.44 28.79
N PHE A 302 -19.57 -17.97 29.59
CA PHE A 302 -18.91 -19.26 29.40
C PHE A 302 -19.03 -20.13 30.68
N PRO A 303 -20.06 -20.99 30.78
CA PRO A 303 -20.37 -21.74 32.00
C PRO A 303 -19.21 -22.60 32.55
N ASN A 304 -18.28 -23.03 31.70
CA ASN A 304 -17.09 -23.78 32.11
C ASN A 304 -15.80 -23.10 31.64
N ILE A 305 -15.17 -22.37 32.56
CA ILE A 305 -13.91 -21.65 32.33
C ILE A 305 -12.74 -22.55 31.93
N ASN A 306 -12.75 -23.85 32.30
CA ASN A 306 -11.69 -24.78 31.91
C ASN A 306 -11.70 -25.08 30.40
N GLN A 307 -12.83 -24.88 29.71
CA GLN A 307 -12.90 -25.01 28.25
C GLN A 307 -12.19 -23.87 27.52
N LEU A 308 -11.88 -22.79 28.23
CA LEU A 308 -11.18 -21.64 27.69
C LEU A 308 -9.66 -21.74 27.85
N VAL A 309 -9.15 -22.79 28.49
CA VAL A 309 -7.70 -22.99 28.69
C VAL A 309 -6.99 -23.14 27.35
N GLY A 310 -5.92 -22.36 27.16
CA GLY A 310 -5.21 -22.27 25.89
C GLY A 310 -5.76 -21.21 24.93
N ARG A 311 -6.95 -20.64 25.21
CA ARG A 311 -7.45 -19.43 24.53
C ARG A 311 -6.86 -18.18 25.20
N SER A 312 -7.06 -17.02 24.58
CA SER A 312 -6.59 -15.74 25.13
C SER A 312 -7.72 -14.75 25.36
N ILE A 313 -7.59 -13.91 26.39
CA ILE A 313 -8.46 -12.78 26.67
C ILE A 313 -7.96 -11.58 25.87
N TYR A 314 -8.90 -10.80 25.33
CA TYR A 314 -8.64 -9.46 24.82
C TYR A 314 -9.42 -8.44 25.65
N VAL A 315 -8.89 -7.23 25.73
CA VAL A 315 -9.53 -6.07 26.35
C VAL A 315 -9.51 -4.93 25.35
N SER A 316 -10.65 -4.28 25.17
CA SER A 316 -10.86 -3.14 24.29
C SER A 316 -11.35 -1.95 25.12
N VAL A 317 -10.78 -0.78 24.87
CA VAL A 317 -11.04 0.46 25.60
C VAL A 317 -11.29 1.59 24.61
N SER A 318 -12.39 2.32 24.79
CA SER A 318 -12.68 3.58 24.08
C SER A 318 -12.63 4.73 25.10
N LEU A 319 -11.63 5.59 25.03
CA LEU A 319 -11.41 6.71 25.95
C LEU A 319 -11.85 8.02 25.31
N LEU A 320 -12.77 8.73 25.97
CA LEU A 320 -13.23 10.07 25.60
C LEU A 320 -12.64 11.10 26.59
N THR A 321 -12.03 12.18 26.09
CA THR A 321 -11.47 13.25 26.94
C THR A 321 -12.56 13.96 27.74
N GLU A 322 -12.20 14.57 28.89
CA GLU A 322 -13.15 15.32 29.72
C GLU A 322 -13.79 16.51 28.98
N SER A 323 -13.05 17.12 28.05
CA SER A 323 -13.56 18.16 27.13
C SER A 323 -14.61 17.65 26.14
N GLY A 324 -14.78 16.33 25.99
CA GLY A 324 -15.64 15.71 24.99
C GLY A 324 -15.18 15.88 23.55
N SER A 325 -13.97 16.40 23.32
CA SER A 325 -13.48 16.78 22.00
C SER A 325 -12.84 15.63 21.23
N GLU A 326 -12.30 14.61 21.91
CA GLU A 326 -11.47 13.59 21.28
C GLU A 326 -11.75 12.21 21.88
N MET A 327 -11.88 11.18 21.03
CA MET A 327 -12.04 9.78 21.43
C MET A 327 -10.93 8.92 20.80
N VAL A 328 -10.31 8.04 21.59
CA VAL A 328 -9.28 7.09 21.13
C VAL A 328 -9.63 5.68 21.58
N GLU A 329 -9.52 4.73 20.65
CA GLU A 329 -9.70 3.30 20.92
C GLU A 329 -8.34 2.59 21.06
N ALA A 330 -8.23 1.73 22.06
CA ALA A 330 -7.06 0.88 22.30
C ALA A 330 -7.48 -0.56 22.59
N GLU A 331 -6.64 -1.51 22.21
CA GLU A 331 -6.91 -2.93 22.43
C GLU A 331 -5.63 -3.67 22.84
N ARG A 332 -5.74 -4.54 23.84
CA ARG A 332 -4.70 -5.48 24.24
C ARG A 332 -5.18 -6.91 24.02
N ARG A 333 -4.37 -7.69 23.31
CA ARG A 333 -4.61 -9.10 22.98
C ARG A 333 -3.58 -9.99 23.66
N GLY A 334 -3.86 -11.30 23.69
CA GLY A 334 -2.86 -12.33 23.99
C GLY A 334 -2.72 -12.68 25.48
N ILE A 335 -3.62 -12.24 26.35
CA ILE A 335 -3.60 -12.61 27.77
C ILE A 335 -4.06 -14.06 27.89
N GLN A 336 -3.15 -15.01 28.06
CA GLN A 336 -3.50 -16.44 27.99
C GLN A 336 -4.27 -16.93 29.21
N ILE A 337 -5.26 -17.79 28.99
CA ILE A 337 -5.99 -18.48 30.06
C ILE A 337 -5.28 -19.79 30.37
N VAL A 338 -4.76 -19.93 31.58
CA VAL A 338 -3.86 -21.03 31.96
C VAL A 338 -4.28 -21.75 33.24
N THR A 339 -3.87 -23.01 33.34
CA THR A 339 -4.02 -23.85 34.55
C THR A 339 -2.75 -23.94 35.39
N SER A 340 -1.63 -23.38 34.90
CA SER A 340 -0.36 -23.28 35.61
C SER A 340 0.31 -21.94 35.30
N PRO A 341 0.91 -21.27 36.29
CA PRO A 341 1.65 -20.02 36.09
C PRO A 341 3.01 -20.21 35.41
N TYR A 342 3.48 -21.45 35.23
CA TYR A 342 4.78 -21.74 34.60
C TYR A 342 4.70 -22.90 33.61
N THR A 343 5.60 -22.87 32.63
CA THR A 343 5.88 -23.94 31.67
C THR A 343 7.35 -24.31 31.74
N ILE A 344 7.67 -25.61 31.71
CA ILE A 344 9.04 -26.12 31.85
C ILE A 344 9.50 -26.80 30.56
N HIS A 345 10.62 -26.34 30.02
CA HIS A 345 11.25 -26.87 28.82
C HIS A 345 12.67 -27.38 29.09
N PHE A 346 13.03 -28.52 28.49
CA PHE A 346 14.43 -28.95 28.43
C PHE A 346 15.08 -28.36 27.17
N LYS A 347 15.73 -27.18 27.29
CA LYS A 347 16.54 -26.62 26.19
C LYS A 347 17.97 -27.17 26.33
N LYS A 348 18.74 -27.32 25.24
CA LYS A 348 20.20 -27.62 25.24
C LYS A 348 20.67 -28.76 26.17
N THR A 349 19.78 -29.62 26.66
CA THR A 349 20.10 -30.73 27.55
C THR A 349 20.40 -31.94 26.67
N PRO A 350 21.58 -32.57 26.79
CA PRO A 350 21.93 -33.71 25.95
C PRO A 350 20.92 -34.85 26.14
N HIS A 351 20.47 -35.48 25.05
CA HIS A 351 19.58 -36.64 25.11
C HIS A 351 20.31 -37.94 25.54
N PHE A 352 21.61 -37.86 25.80
CA PHE A 352 22.45 -38.99 26.18
C PHE A 352 23.26 -38.69 27.44
N PHE A 353 23.38 -39.66 28.34
CA PHE A 353 24.19 -39.57 29.56
C PHE A 353 25.27 -40.66 29.60
N LYS A 354 26.32 -40.45 30.40
CA LYS A 354 27.37 -41.45 30.66
C LYS A 354 27.07 -42.16 31.99
N PRO A 355 26.78 -43.48 32.00
CA PRO A 355 26.48 -44.20 33.23
C PRO A 355 27.62 -44.10 34.26
N GLY A 356 27.28 -43.83 35.52
CA GLY A 356 28.25 -43.67 36.62
C GLY A 356 28.93 -42.30 36.68
N MET A 357 28.67 -41.39 35.74
CA MET A 357 29.11 -39.99 35.82
C MET A 357 27.96 -39.08 36.22
N PRO A 358 28.21 -37.99 36.98
CA PRO A 358 27.20 -36.96 37.21
C PRO A 358 26.73 -36.37 35.88
N PHE A 359 25.41 -36.35 35.67
CA PHE A 359 24.79 -35.79 34.48
C PHE A 359 24.28 -34.38 34.80
N GLY A 360 24.89 -33.37 34.17
CA GLY A 360 24.40 -32.01 34.22
C GLY A 360 23.15 -31.87 33.36
N VAL A 361 21.98 -31.75 34.00
CA VAL A 361 20.76 -31.23 33.36
C VAL A 361 21.02 -29.75 33.08
N SER A 362 21.53 -29.52 31.87
CA SER A 362 22.35 -28.34 31.59
C SER A 362 21.52 -27.07 31.41
N VAL A 363 20.24 -27.18 31.04
CA VAL A 363 19.32 -26.04 30.91
C VAL A 363 17.86 -26.51 31.11
N ILE A 364 17.35 -26.40 32.34
CA ILE A 364 15.92 -26.39 32.63
C ILE A 364 15.45 -24.97 32.39
N TYR A 365 14.73 -24.74 31.30
CA TYR A 365 14.24 -23.42 30.94
C TYR A 365 12.79 -23.29 31.41
N VAL A 366 12.57 -22.48 32.44
CA VAL A 366 11.24 -22.18 32.97
C VAL A 366 10.79 -20.87 32.37
N THR A 367 9.58 -20.87 31.82
CA THR A 367 8.95 -19.67 31.27
C THR A 367 7.62 -19.39 31.90
N ASN A 368 7.25 -18.13 31.89
CA ASN A 368 5.86 -17.72 32.06
C ASN A 368 5.04 -18.18 30.82
N PRO A 369 3.70 -18.16 30.88
CA PRO A 369 2.83 -18.52 29.76
C PRO A 369 3.10 -17.74 28.46
N GLU A 370 3.63 -16.52 28.57
CA GLU A 370 4.04 -15.68 27.43
C GLU A 370 5.41 -16.05 26.83
N GLN A 371 5.99 -17.20 27.21
CA GLN A 371 7.32 -17.66 26.78
C GLN A 371 8.50 -16.78 27.24
N THR A 372 8.26 -15.82 28.13
CA THR A 372 9.30 -15.02 28.78
C THR A 372 10.01 -15.84 29.87
N PRO A 373 11.33 -15.67 30.06
CA PRO A 373 12.06 -16.40 31.10
C PRO A 373 11.54 -16.08 32.51
N ALA A 374 11.32 -17.11 33.34
CA ALA A 374 10.87 -16.93 34.73
C ALA A 374 12.07 -16.95 35.69
N GLU A 375 12.30 -15.83 36.39
CA GLU A 375 13.40 -15.65 37.35
C GLU A 375 13.05 -16.18 38.76
N ASP A 376 14.06 -16.66 39.49
CA ASP A 376 13.99 -17.10 40.89
C ASP A 376 12.99 -18.23 41.20
N VAL A 377 12.64 -19.04 40.20
CA VAL A 377 11.76 -20.19 40.38
C VAL A 377 12.56 -21.40 40.86
N GLU A 378 12.21 -21.91 42.05
CA GLU A 378 12.78 -23.15 42.58
C GLU A 378 12.18 -24.37 41.85
N VAL A 379 13.05 -25.23 41.32
CA VAL A 379 12.68 -26.45 40.61
C VAL A 379 13.30 -27.66 41.30
N GLU A 380 12.53 -28.73 41.42
CA GLU A 380 12.95 -30.03 41.93
C GLU A 380 13.06 -31.03 40.77
N VAL A 381 14.19 -31.72 40.72
CA VAL A 381 14.53 -32.70 39.68
C VAL A 381 14.64 -34.09 40.29
N ASN A 382 13.91 -35.04 39.71
CA ASN A 382 13.90 -36.45 40.08
C ASN A 382 14.39 -37.31 38.92
N PRO A 383 15.13 -38.42 39.16
CA PRO A 383 15.50 -39.00 40.45
C PRO A 383 16.58 -38.20 41.19
N GLY A 384 16.58 -38.26 42.53
CA GLY A 384 17.59 -37.64 43.40
C GLY A 384 17.14 -36.41 44.18
N GLY A 385 15.91 -35.89 43.96
CA GLY A 385 15.33 -34.78 44.72
C GLY A 385 16.17 -33.50 44.69
N VAL A 386 16.96 -33.31 43.63
CA VAL A 386 17.95 -32.22 43.56
C VAL A 386 17.22 -30.93 43.21
N ARG A 387 17.53 -29.86 43.93
CA ARG A 387 16.89 -28.56 43.72
C ARG A 387 17.80 -27.60 42.97
N GLY A 388 17.20 -26.83 42.08
CA GLY A 388 17.84 -25.72 41.37
C GLY A 388 16.94 -24.50 41.39
N ARG A 389 17.51 -23.35 41.08
CA ARG A 389 16.80 -22.07 41.03
C ARG A 389 17.12 -21.39 39.70
N THR A 390 16.11 -20.84 39.05
CA THR A 390 16.31 -20.17 37.76
C THR A 390 17.01 -18.83 37.95
N ARG A 391 17.88 -18.48 37.00
CA ARG A 391 18.52 -17.16 36.92
C ARG A 391 17.64 -16.18 36.14
N ASP A 392 18.09 -14.95 36.01
CA ASP A 392 17.56 -13.89 35.12
C ASP A 392 17.17 -14.38 33.71
N ASN A 393 17.95 -15.28 33.13
CA ASN A 393 17.67 -15.89 31.82
C ASN A 393 16.66 -17.06 31.85
N GLY A 394 15.99 -17.30 32.97
CA GLY A 394 15.00 -18.36 33.19
C GLY A 394 15.57 -19.78 33.21
N ILE A 395 16.90 -19.92 33.31
CA ILE A 395 17.58 -21.22 33.27
C ILE A 395 17.97 -21.66 34.67
N ALA A 396 17.53 -22.85 35.06
CA ALA A 396 18.07 -23.60 36.18
C ALA A 396 19.03 -24.69 35.67
N LYS A 397 20.20 -24.81 36.31
CA LYS A 397 21.16 -25.88 36.05
C LYS A 397 21.21 -26.79 37.26
N VAL A 398 21.03 -28.08 37.04
CA VAL A 398 20.99 -29.08 38.11
C VAL A 398 21.81 -30.30 37.68
N THR A 399 22.54 -30.90 38.60
CA THR A 399 23.32 -32.12 38.34
C THR A 399 22.65 -33.30 39.02
N VAL A 400 22.37 -34.35 38.25
CA VAL A 400 21.77 -35.60 38.74
C VAL A 400 22.81 -36.71 38.66
N ASN A 401 23.00 -37.45 39.75
CA ASN A 401 23.90 -38.60 39.77
C ASN A 401 23.27 -39.78 39.04
N THR A 402 23.98 -40.35 38.07
CA THR A 402 23.45 -41.44 37.24
C THR A 402 23.90 -42.81 37.78
N PRO A 403 23.02 -43.84 37.80
CA PRO A 403 23.40 -45.18 38.24
C PRO A 403 24.43 -45.81 37.31
N GLY A 404 25.48 -46.42 37.89
CA GLY A 404 26.51 -47.17 37.15
C GLY A 404 25.98 -48.48 36.60
N GLY A 405 25.26 -48.43 35.47
CA GLY A 405 24.70 -49.62 34.80
C GLY A 405 23.36 -49.40 34.09
N SER A 406 22.74 -48.23 34.24
CA SER A 406 21.44 -47.97 33.60
C SER A 406 21.58 -47.67 32.10
N SER A 407 20.71 -48.24 31.28
CA SER A 407 20.61 -47.97 29.84
C SER A 407 19.73 -46.75 29.53
N THR A 408 18.84 -46.39 30.47
CA THR A 408 17.90 -45.27 30.37
C THR A 408 17.84 -44.50 31.69
N LEU A 409 17.48 -43.22 31.62
CA LEU A 409 17.27 -42.38 32.80
C LEU A 409 16.10 -41.43 32.53
N ASP A 410 15.01 -41.58 33.29
CA ASP A 410 13.85 -40.71 33.21
C ASP A 410 13.99 -39.57 34.20
N ILE A 411 14.16 -38.36 33.69
CA ILE A 411 14.27 -37.15 34.48
C ILE A 411 12.93 -36.43 34.51
N THR A 412 12.39 -36.19 35.69
CA THR A 412 11.16 -35.43 35.90
C THR A 412 11.46 -34.14 36.67
N VAL A 413 10.98 -33.02 36.15
CA VAL A 413 11.15 -31.70 36.75
C VAL A 413 9.81 -31.12 37.15
N ARG A 414 9.72 -30.57 38.37
CA ARG A 414 8.55 -29.88 38.90
C ARG A 414 8.95 -28.61 39.65
N PRO A 415 8.10 -27.57 39.73
CA PRO A 415 8.34 -26.44 40.62
C PRO A 415 8.24 -26.87 42.08
N ALA A 416 9.17 -26.41 42.93
CA ALA A 416 9.14 -26.65 44.37
C ALA A 416 8.24 -25.59 45.04
N ILE A 417 6.94 -25.87 45.17
CA ILE A 417 5.97 -24.95 45.78
C ILE A 417 5.90 -25.21 47.31
N PRO A 418 5.91 -24.18 48.18
CA PRO A 418 5.62 -24.35 49.60
C PRO A 418 4.21 -24.91 49.83
N LYS A 419 4.06 -25.78 50.83
CA LYS A 419 2.95 -26.73 51.12
C LYS A 419 1.50 -26.20 51.26
N ALA A 420 1.06 -25.16 50.53
CA ALA A 420 -0.25 -24.53 50.72
C ALA A 420 -1.21 -24.52 49.50
N ALA A 421 -0.96 -25.25 48.40
CA ALA A 421 -1.94 -25.36 47.31
C ALA A 421 -2.08 -26.81 46.78
N PRO A 422 -3.29 -27.40 46.73
CA PRO A 422 -3.50 -28.73 46.17
C PRO A 422 -3.42 -28.73 44.63
N THR A 423 -2.27 -29.23 44.17
CA THR A 423 -1.84 -29.85 42.90
C THR A 423 -2.80 -29.94 41.70
N THR A 424 -2.48 -29.18 40.65
CA THR A 424 -2.06 -29.76 39.34
C THR A 424 -0.73 -29.10 38.98
N THR A 425 0.38 -29.76 39.31
CA THR A 425 1.73 -29.25 39.11
C THR A 425 2.16 -29.40 37.66
N CYS A 426 2.62 -28.31 37.02
CA CYS A 426 3.32 -28.40 35.73
C CYS A 426 4.53 -29.32 35.90
N THR A 427 4.49 -30.47 35.25
CA THR A 427 5.50 -31.52 35.38
C THR A 427 6.02 -31.82 33.99
N SER A 428 7.34 -31.81 33.82
CA SER A 428 7.98 -32.09 32.53
C SER A 428 8.93 -33.26 32.69
N SER A 429 8.87 -34.23 31.77
CA SER A 429 9.67 -35.44 31.81
C SER A 429 10.53 -35.58 30.55
N LEU A 430 11.76 -36.04 30.71
CA LEU A 430 12.70 -36.32 29.64
C LEU A 430 13.33 -37.70 29.85
N MET A 431 13.19 -38.59 28.87
CA MET A 431 13.91 -39.87 28.83
C MET A 431 15.27 -39.68 28.16
N LEU A 432 16.32 -40.14 28.84
CA LEU A 432 17.71 -40.10 28.36
C LEU A 432 18.23 -41.50 28.11
N HIS A 433 19.11 -41.66 27.12
CA HIS A 433 19.76 -42.95 26.80
C HIS A 433 21.24 -42.96 27.18
N SER A 434 21.78 -44.14 27.54
CA SER A 434 23.21 -44.29 27.82
C SER A 434 24.05 -44.10 26.55
N PHE A 435 25.12 -43.32 26.63
CA PHE A 435 26.03 -43.05 25.51
C PHE A 435 26.90 -44.28 25.20
N ARG A 436 26.93 -44.72 23.92
CA ARG A 436 27.85 -45.75 23.40
C ARG A 436 28.66 -45.15 22.24
N SER A 437 30.00 -45.27 22.32
CA SER A 437 31.05 -44.78 21.38
C SER A 437 31.60 -43.37 21.62
N ILE A 438 32.93 -43.24 21.54
CA ILE A 438 33.71 -42.02 21.76
C ILE A 438 33.95 -41.34 20.40
N LEU A 439 33.33 -40.19 20.16
CA LEU A 439 33.73 -39.21 19.15
C LEU A 439 33.24 -37.83 19.64
N SER A 440 34.13 -37.05 20.26
CA SER A 440 33.82 -35.68 20.66
C SER A 440 33.90 -34.76 19.45
N LYS A 441 32.76 -34.19 19.06
CA LYS A 441 32.69 -33.13 18.04
C LYS A 441 33.40 -31.88 18.53
N GLY A 442 34.55 -31.56 17.94
CA GLY A 442 35.17 -30.23 18.03
C GLY A 442 34.35 -29.23 17.22
N GLN A 443 33.91 -28.16 17.86
CA GLN A 443 33.19 -27.05 17.23
C GLN A 443 34.21 -25.96 16.92
N ILE A 444 34.47 -25.67 15.63
CA ILE A 444 35.34 -24.56 15.22
C ILE A 444 34.45 -23.33 15.04
N VAL A 445 34.44 -22.44 16.02
CA VAL A 445 33.92 -21.07 15.86
C VAL A 445 34.83 -20.13 16.64
N LYS A 446 35.48 -19.21 15.92
CA LYS A 446 35.98 -17.97 16.51
C LYS A 446 34.80 -16.99 16.52
N ALA A 447 34.27 -16.68 17.69
CA ALA A 447 33.22 -15.68 17.84
C ALA A 447 33.89 -14.29 17.92
N ASP A 448 33.66 -13.46 16.91
CA ASP A 448 33.99 -12.05 17.01
C ASP A 448 32.93 -11.30 17.82
N ARG A 449 33.41 -10.34 18.61
CA ARG A 449 32.58 -9.44 19.41
C ARG A 449 31.85 -8.47 18.47
N PHE A 450 30.52 -8.42 18.57
CA PHE A 450 29.76 -7.28 18.05
C PHE A 450 30.14 -6.03 18.86
N LYS A 451 30.63 -4.99 18.17
CA LYS A 451 30.83 -3.67 18.78
C LYS A 451 29.52 -2.89 18.71
N ARG A 452 29.14 -2.32 19.85
CA ARG A 452 27.91 -1.53 20.06
C ARG A 452 28.04 -0.18 19.36
N LEU A 453 27.08 0.18 18.52
CA LEU A 453 26.87 1.59 18.15
C LEU A 453 26.16 2.26 19.33
N VAL A 454 26.68 3.39 19.80
CA VAL A 454 26.07 4.15 20.89
C VAL A 454 25.89 5.58 20.39
N PHE A 455 24.64 6.02 20.31
CA PHE A 455 24.34 7.45 20.15
C PHE A 455 24.58 8.12 21.49
N PHE A 456 25.33 9.21 21.48
CA PHE A 456 25.34 10.15 22.59
C PHE A 456 24.51 11.35 22.14
N PRO A 457 23.30 11.56 22.68
CA PRO A 457 22.68 12.86 22.59
C PRO A 457 23.58 13.83 23.36
N LEU A 458 24.36 14.63 22.62
CA LEU A 458 24.95 15.83 23.20
C LEU A 458 23.78 16.79 23.38
N ALA A 459 23.18 16.78 24.56
CA ALA A 459 22.33 17.87 24.99
C ALA A 459 23.18 19.13 24.88
N ALA A 460 22.81 20.02 23.95
CA ALA A 460 23.23 21.40 24.08
C ALA A 460 22.55 21.91 25.34
N ASP A 461 23.31 22.03 26.43
CA ASP A 461 22.94 22.94 27.50
C ASP A 461 22.82 24.32 26.85
N CYS A 462 21.60 24.73 26.53
CA CYS A 462 21.31 26.12 26.22
C CYS A 462 21.58 26.91 27.51
N PRO A 463 22.57 27.82 27.55
CA PRO A 463 22.75 28.68 28.70
C PRO A 463 21.66 29.76 28.67
N PHE A 464 20.47 29.46 29.18
CA PHE A 464 19.51 30.50 29.52
C PHE A 464 19.86 31.07 30.88
N LEU A 465 20.81 32.01 30.89
CA LEU A 465 21.00 32.96 31.98
C LEU A 465 21.36 34.33 31.40
N SER A 466 20.33 35.10 31.03
CA SER A 466 20.41 36.56 31.05
C SER A 466 19.77 37.02 32.37
N LYS A 467 20.59 37.22 33.40
CA LYS A 467 20.19 37.99 34.58
C LYS A 467 20.02 39.44 34.16
N ARG A 468 18.79 39.91 33.92
CA ARG A 468 18.50 41.35 33.95
C ARG A 468 18.32 41.80 35.41
N ARG A 469 19.11 42.81 35.75
CA ARG A 469 19.25 43.42 37.09
C ARG A 469 18.07 44.36 37.32
N ARG A 470 17.50 44.32 38.53
CA ARG A 470 16.42 45.19 39.04
C ARG A 470 16.50 46.64 38.52
N ARG A 471 15.39 47.13 37.97
CA ARG A 471 14.95 48.52 38.07
C ARG A 471 13.42 48.52 38.25
N SER A 472 12.97 49.38 39.14
CA SER A 472 11.62 49.51 39.68
C SER A 472 10.60 50.02 38.65
N ASP A 473 9.43 49.39 38.68
CA ASP A 473 8.05 49.87 38.50
C ASP A 473 7.79 51.04 37.54
N ASP A 474 7.09 50.74 36.43
CA ASP A 474 5.80 51.36 36.02
C ASP A 474 5.50 51.25 34.50
N ASP A 475 5.61 50.07 33.88
CA ASP A 475 5.00 49.81 32.55
C ASP A 475 4.53 48.33 32.42
N ASP A 476 3.23 48.11 32.26
CA ASP A 476 2.57 46.78 32.13
C ASP A 476 3.00 46.01 30.86
N ASP A 477 3.77 46.63 29.94
CA ASP A 477 4.25 46.03 28.70
C ASP A 477 5.59 45.27 28.86
N ASP A 478 6.35 45.48 29.94
CA ASP A 478 7.56 44.69 30.24
C ASP A 478 7.26 43.27 30.77
N TYR A 479 5.97 42.95 30.99
CA TYR A 479 5.52 41.64 31.49
C TYR A 479 5.45 40.54 30.40
N TYR A 480 5.41 40.94 29.12
CA TYR A 480 5.17 40.03 27.99
C TYR A 480 6.31 40.10 26.97
N THR A 481 6.72 38.95 26.43
CA THR A 481 7.62 38.91 25.27
C THR A 481 6.97 39.62 24.08
N ASP A 482 7.74 40.44 23.36
CA ASP A 482 7.25 41.09 22.14
C ASP A 482 6.92 40.04 21.08
N SER A 483 5.77 40.22 20.43
CA SER A 483 5.35 39.49 19.24
C SER A 483 6.42 39.39 18.15
N GLU A 484 7.25 40.41 17.95
CA GLU A 484 8.32 40.38 16.94
C GLU A 484 9.44 39.40 17.28
N GLU A 485 9.63 39.09 18.57
CA GLU A 485 10.61 38.11 19.05
C GLU A 485 10.08 36.66 19.04
N ILE A 486 8.76 36.47 18.92
CA ILE A 486 8.12 35.14 18.89
C ILE A 486 8.13 34.59 17.45
N VAL A 487 8.93 33.54 17.23
CA VAL A 487 8.95 32.77 15.98
C VAL A 487 7.86 31.72 15.99
N SER A 488 6.98 31.76 14.98
CA SER A 488 5.85 30.84 14.85
C SER A 488 6.21 29.51 14.19
N ARG A 489 5.64 28.43 14.73
CA ARG A 489 5.77 27.05 14.26
C ARG A 489 5.01 26.83 12.94
N THR A 490 5.64 26.16 11.97
CA THR A 490 5.08 25.98 10.61
C THR A 490 5.24 24.56 10.02
N GLN A 491 6.15 23.72 10.52
CA GLN A 491 6.48 22.42 9.91
C GLN A 491 5.99 21.21 10.72
N PHE A 492 5.09 20.40 10.15
CA PHE A 492 4.43 19.26 10.84
C PHE A 492 4.45 17.92 10.05
N PRO A 493 5.62 17.31 9.74
CA PRO A 493 5.70 16.03 9.03
C PRO A 493 5.54 14.79 9.94
N GLU A 494 5.14 13.63 9.38
CA GLU A 494 5.02 12.36 10.12
C GLU A 494 6.35 11.58 10.29
N SER A 495 7.24 11.64 9.29
CA SER A 495 8.57 11.00 9.32
C SER A 495 9.63 12.03 8.92
N MET A 496 10.82 11.97 9.53
CA MET A 496 11.97 12.80 9.15
C MET A 496 13.27 12.00 9.23
N ILE A 497 14.33 12.46 8.54
CA ILE A 497 15.69 11.87 8.57
C ILE A 497 15.74 10.46 7.95
N TRP A 498 15.36 10.33 6.68
CA TRP A 498 15.56 9.09 5.91
C TRP A 498 16.78 9.22 4.98
N GLU A 499 17.97 9.01 5.55
CA GLU A 499 19.23 9.30 4.88
C GLU A 499 20.29 8.22 5.13
N GLU A 500 21.16 8.02 4.14
CA GLU A 500 22.30 7.10 4.23
C GLU A 500 23.58 7.90 4.56
N ILE A 501 24.30 7.52 5.61
CA ILE A 501 25.50 8.23 6.08
C ILE A 501 26.71 7.29 6.04
N ASP A 502 27.76 7.70 5.32
CA ASP A 502 29.05 7.01 5.33
C ASP A 502 29.94 7.54 6.45
N LEU A 503 30.36 6.65 7.36
CA LEU A 503 31.37 6.98 8.37
C LEU A 503 32.78 6.96 7.74
N PRO A 504 33.70 7.83 8.17
CA PRO A 504 35.04 7.90 7.61
C PRO A 504 35.83 6.62 7.87
N THR A 505 36.69 6.23 6.92
CA THR A 505 37.60 5.10 7.07
C THR A 505 38.70 5.40 8.09
N CYS A 506 38.97 4.47 9.00
CA CYS A 506 40.04 4.59 9.98
C CYS A 506 41.40 4.70 9.26
N ARG A 507 42.04 5.87 9.34
CA ARG A 507 43.34 6.13 8.67
C ARG A 507 44.55 5.63 9.46
N GLU A 508 44.37 5.18 10.71
CA GLU A 508 45.45 4.65 11.55
C GLU A 508 45.06 3.31 12.20
N ASN A 509 46.03 2.40 12.33
CA ASN A 509 45.89 1.05 12.90
C ASN A 509 45.40 1.00 14.37
N HIS A 510 44.99 2.13 14.97
CA HIS A 510 44.64 2.29 16.38
C HIS A 510 43.25 2.96 16.60
N CYS A 511 42.40 3.07 15.58
CA CYS A 511 41.08 3.71 15.77
C CYS A 511 40.03 2.71 16.27
N GLY A 512 39.62 2.83 17.54
CA GLY A 512 38.61 1.96 18.15
C GLY A 512 37.18 2.21 17.68
N THR A 513 36.84 3.46 17.34
CA THR A 513 35.52 3.98 16.93
C THR A 513 35.66 5.25 16.08
N THR A 514 34.86 5.39 15.02
CA THR A 514 34.71 6.63 14.24
C THR A 514 33.33 7.24 14.48
N SER A 515 33.23 8.57 14.46
CA SER A 515 31.97 9.30 14.68
C SER A 515 31.87 10.49 13.74
N ILE A 516 30.65 10.82 13.32
CA ILE A 516 30.33 12.06 12.62
C ILE A 516 29.33 12.82 13.49
N THR A 517 29.62 14.09 13.77
CA THR A 517 28.64 14.99 14.38
C THR A 517 27.80 15.60 13.28
N LYS A 518 26.47 15.42 13.36
CA LYS A 518 25.52 16.02 12.44
C LYS A 518 24.53 16.87 13.23
N ALA A 519 24.47 18.15 12.88
CA ALA A 519 23.43 19.03 13.40
C ALA A 519 22.11 18.71 12.69
N ILE A 520 21.08 18.36 13.46
CA ILE A 520 19.73 18.09 12.95
C ILE A 520 18.80 19.09 13.63
N PHE A 521 18.05 19.83 12.83
CA PHE A 521 17.00 20.69 13.34
C PHE A 521 15.72 19.88 13.48
N LEU A 522 15.23 19.77 14.71
CA LEU A 522 13.95 19.11 15.01
C LEU A 522 12.81 19.92 14.38
N ARG A 523 11.74 19.22 14.00
CA ARG A 523 10.56 19.86 13.40
C ARG A 523 9.67 20.46 14.47
N ASP A 524 8.79 21.37 14.07
CA ASP A 524 7.96 22.17 14.98
C ASP A 524 6.76 21.40 15.58
N SER A 525 6.69 20.08 15.36
CA SER A 525 5.63 19.22 15.92
C SER A 525 5.90 18.90 17.39
N ILE A 526 4.88 19.09 18.23
CA ILE A 526 4.92 18.75 19.66
C ILE A 526 4.59 17.27 19.79
N THR A 527 5.61 16.44 19.57
CA THR A 527 5.52 14.99 19.44
C THR A 527 6.78 14.31 19.98
N THR A 528 6.71 13.01 20.24
CA THR A 528 7.90 12.19 20.55
C THR A 528 8.47 11.61 19.27
N TRP A 529 9.71 11.96 18.92
CA TRP A 529 10.43 11.41 17.79
C TRP A 529 11.23 10.19 18.23
N GLN A 530 11.16 9.09 17.48
CA GLN A 530 11.97 7.90 17.74
C GLN A 530 13.03 7.76 16.65
N ILE A 531 14.31 7.88 17.01
CA ILE A 531 15.43 7.74 16.08
C ILE A 531 15.90 6.29 16.10
N LEU A 532 15.85 5.65 14.92
CA LEU A 532 16.37 4.30 14.70
C LEU A 532 17.53 4.36 13.71
N ALA A 533 18.65 3.72 14.04
CA ALA A 533 19.82 3.65 13.19
C ALA A 533 20.20 2.20 12.87
N VAL A 534 20.45 1.93 11.61
CA VAL A 534 20.97 0.64 11.12
C VAL A 534 22.27 0.91 10.38
N SER A 535 23.32 0.17 10.73
CA SER A 535 24.64 0.31 10.13
C SER A 535 25.11 -1.00 9.53
N LEU A 536 25.88 -0.92 8.45
CA LEU A 536 26.51 -2.05 7.79
C LEU A 536 28.01 -1.77 7.62
N SER A 537 28.84 -2.73 8.05
CA SER A 537 30.28 -2.72 7.87
C SER A 537 30.72 -3.95 7.08
N PRO A 538 31.64 -3.82 6.10
CA PRO A 538 32.17 -4.97 5.36
C PRO A 538 32.87 -6.01 6.25
N THR A 539 33.44 -5.60 7.39
CA THR A 539 34.20 -6.48 8.29
C THR A 539 33.43 -6.88 9.53
N LEU A 540 32.56 -6.01 10.06
CA LEU A 540 31.83 -6.25 11.31
C LEU A 540 30.36 -6.68 11.10
N GLY A 541 29.86 -6.64 9.87
CA GLY A 541 28.48 -7.01 9.54
C GLY A 541 27.47 -5.91 9.85
N ILE A 542 26.23 -6.30 10.15
CA ILE A 542 25.09 -5.40 10.40
C ILE A 542 24.90 -5.18 11.89
N CYS A 543 24.59 -3.94 12.28
CA CYS A 543 24.22 -3.58 13.65
C CYS A 543 22.98 -2.67 13.64
N VAL A 544 21.95 -3.07 14.39
CA VAL A 544 20.75 -2.28 14.67
C VAL A 544 20.92 -1.63 16.04
N ALA A 545 20.85 -0.30 16.10
CA ALA A 545 20.96 0.45 17.34
C ALA A 545 19.66 0.35 18.16
N GLU A 546 19.78 0.49 19.48
CA GLU A 546 18.61 0.69 20.35
C GLU A 546 17.92 2.01 19.95
N PRO A 547 16.57 2.06 19.87
CA PRO A 547 15.87 3.29 19.49
C PRO A 547 16.06 4.37 20.54
N GLU A 548 16.36 5.59 20.10
CA GLU A 548 16.47 6.77 20.97
C GLU A 548 15.20 7.60 20.89
N GLU A 549 14.53 7.83 22.01
CA GLU A 549 13.34 8.68 22.09
C GLU A 549 13.73 10.13 22.38
N MET A 550 13.27 11.05 21.53
CA MET A 550 13.44 12.49 21.67
C MET A 550 12.08 13.16 21.78
N VAL A 551 11.73 13.59 22.99
CA VAL A 551 10.48 14.31 23.24
C VAL A 551 10.64 15.78 22.87
N VAL A 552 9.93 16.23 21.83
CA VAL A 552 9.85 17.65 21.47
C VAL A 552 8.61 18.22 22.13
N PHE A 553 8.83 19.00 23.18
CA PHE A 553 7.75 19.56 24.00
C PHE A 553 8.04 21.00 24.39
N LYS A 554 7.00 21.82 24.35
CA LYS A 554 6.96 23.13 25.00
C LYS A 554 5.97 23.06 26.15
N SER A 555 6.34 23.59 27.32
CA SER A 555 5.46 23.64 28.50
C SER A 555 4.25 24.58 28.32
N PHE A 556 4.35 25.51 27.38
CA PHE A 556 3.29 26.43 27.00
C PHE A 556 3.26 26.51 25.47
N PHE A 557 2.11 26.21 24.86
CA PHE A 557 1.96 26.23 23.41
C PHE A 557 0.52 26.40 22.95
N ILE A 558 0.37 26.72 21.66
CA ILE A 558 -0.91 26.93 21.00
C ILE A 558 -1.18 25.78 20.01
N ASP A 559 -2.35 25.17 20.08
CA ASP A 559 -2.89 24.31 19.03
C ASP A 559 -3.99 25.04 18.25
N LEU A 560 -3.70 25.44 17.02
CA LEU A 560 -4.62 26.14 16.14
C LEU A 560 -5.44 25.15 15.31
N LYS A 561 -6.76 25.08 15.54
CA LYS A 561 -7.69 24.27 14.75
C LYS A 561 -8.13 25.05 13.51
N MET A 562 -7.87 24.48 12.33
CA MET A 562 -8.18 25.07 11.02
C MET A 562 -9.09 24.14 10.22
N PRO A 563 -10.10 24.66 9.49
CA PRO A 563 -10.88 23.87 8.54
C PRO A 563 -10.02 23.46 7.34
N TYR A 564 -10.47 22.45 6.59
CA TYR A 564 -9.79 22.00 5.36
C TYR A 564 -9.71 23.10 4.29
N SER A 565 -10.82 23.81 4.06
CA SER A 565 -10.91 24.99 3.18
C SER A 565 -12.04 25.91 3.64
N ALA A 566 -12.09 27.13 3.10
CA ALA A 566 -13.05 28.18 3.42
C ALA A 566 -13.57 28.86 2.15
N VAL A 567 -14.83 29.30 2.13
CA VAL A 567 -15.38 30.06 1.00
C VAL A 567 -15.12 31.56 1.18
N ARG A 568 -14.77 32.26 0.09
CA ARG A 568 -14.60 33.72 0.09
C ARG A 568 -15.86 34.43 0.59
N GLY A 569 -15.68 35.36 1.53
CA GLY A 569 -16.75 36.15 2.14
C GLY A 569 -17.53 35.44 3.24
N GLU A 570 -17.22 34.17 3.54
CA GLU A 570 -17.88 33.41 4.60
C GLU A 570 -17.32 33.77 5.99
N GLN A 571 -18.19 33.93 6.98
CA GLN A 571 -17.78 34.17 8.36
C GLN A 571 -17.48 32.85 9.08
N LEU A 572 -16.25 32.71 9.57
CA LEU A 572 -15.76 31.48 10.19
C LEU A 572 -15.26 31.74 11.60
N GLU A 573 -15.46 30.77 12.49
CA GLU A 573 -14.89 30.76 13.83
C GLU A 573 -13.74 29.74 13.88
N ILE A 574 -12.51 30.22 14.07
CA ILE A 574 -11.33 29.38 14.30
C ILE A 574 -10.97 29.38 15.78
N LYS A 575 -10.47 28.25 16.28
CA LYS A 575 -10.16 28.06 17.70
C LYS A 575 -8.66 27.86 17.91
N ALA A 576 -8.07 28.72 18.73
CA ALA A 576 -6.72 28.56 19.25
C ALA A 576 -6.80 27.96 20.66
N ILE A 577 -6.35 26.73 20.82
CA ILE A 577 -6.32 26.03 22.11
C ILE A 577 -4.97 26.31 22.76
N ILE A 578 -4.98 27.05 23.86
CA ILE A 578 -3.79 27.38 24.62
C ILE A 578 -3.64 26.35 25.72
N GLN A 579 -2.50 25.68 25.74
CA GLN A 579 -2.21 24.62 26.71
C GLN A 579 -1.15 25.11 27.69
N ASN A 580 -1.45 25.00 28.99
CA ASN A 580 -0.53 25.37 30.05
C ASN A 580 -0.13 24.13 30.87
N TYR A 581 1.05 23.59 30.59
CA TYR A 581 1.67 22.53 31.39
C TYR A 581 2.77 23.05 32.32
N THR A 582 2.85 24.36 32.54
CA THR A 582 3.79 24.93 33.52
C THR A 582 3.31 24.60 34.95
N PRO A 583 4.20 24.60 35.96
CA PRO A 583 3.82 24.26 37.33
C PRO A 583 3.01 25.36 38.05
N ILE A 584 2.71 26.47 37.36
CA ILE A 584 2.02 27.65 37.88
C ILE A 584 0.75 27.94 37.09
N ASN A 585 -0.23 28.58 37.74
CA ASN A 585 -1.39 29.10 37.04
C ASN A 585 -0.99 30.41 36.35
N LEU A 586 -1.14 30.46 35.03
CA LEU A 586 -0.85 31.64 34.23
C LEU A 586 -2.08 32.54 34.22
N LYS A 587 -2.17 33.43 35.23
CA LYS A 587 -3.32 34.32 35.42
C LYS A 587 -3.49 35.38 34.31
N LYS A 588 -2.39 35.71 33.61
CA LYS A 588 -2.32 36.71 32.55
C LYS A 588 -1.56 36.12 31.35
N VAL A 589 -2.28 35.54 30.40
CA VAL A 589 -1.75 35.10 29.10
C VAL A 589 -2.29 36.04 28.02
N ARG A 590 -1.40 36.79 27.36
CA ARG A 590 -1.73 37.67 26.24
C ARG A 590 -1.67 36.86 24.95
N VAL A 591 -2.80 36.75 24.27
CA VAL A 591 -2.96 36.05 23.00
C VAL A 591 -3.20 37.10 21.92
N GLU A 592 -2.31 37.15 20.95
CA GLU A 592 -2.32 38.07 19.83
C GLU A 592 -2.68 37.33 18.55
N PHE A 593 -3.84 37.65 17.99
CA PHE A 593 -4.20 37.25 16.63
C PHE A 593 -3.58 38.25 15.66
N MET A 594 -2.73 37.78 14.75
CA MET A 594 -2.00 38.65 13.83
C MET A 594 -2.87 39.06 12.65
N GLU A 595 -2.64 40.25 12.10
CA GLU A 595 -3.29 40.67 10.86
C GLU A 595 -2.75 39.85 9.69
N THR A 596 -3.65 39.22 8.95
CA THR A 596 -3.38 38.56 7.67
C THR A 596 -3.98 39.43 6.57
N GLU A 597 -3.18 39.76 5.55
CA GLU A 597 -3.65 40.51 4.38
C GLU A 597 -4.83 39.77 3.73
N ASP A 598 -5.83 40.53 3.26
CA ASP A 598 -7.06 40.00 2.68
C ASP A 598 -7.89 39.05 3.58
N VAL A 599 -7.65 39.01 4.88
CA VAL A 599 -8.53 38.33 5.84
C VAL A 599 -9.08 39.36 6.83
N CYS A 600 -10.39 39.62 6.73
CA CYS A 600 -11.08 40.50 7.66
C CYS A 600 -11.24 39.78 9.01
N SER A 601 -10.70 40.37 10.06
CA SER A 601 -10.70 39.84 11.42
C SER A 601 -10.69 40.99 12.43
N SER A 602 -10.73 40.67 13.71
CA SER A 602 -10.60 41.68 14.77
C SER A 602 -9.23 42.39 14.76
N ALA A 603 -8.23 41.82 14.08
CA ALA A 603 -6.88 42.37 13.93
C ALA A 603 -6.73 43.30 12.71
N SER A 604 -7.67 43.28 11.76
CA SER A 604 -7.56 44.04 10.51
C SER A 604 -7.45 45.55 10.76
N LYS A 605 -6.54 46.21 10.03
CA LYS A 605 -6.16 47.62 10.16
C LYS A 605 -5.58 48.03 11.52
N LYS A 606 -5.44 47.08 12.45
CA LYS A 606 -4.87 47.28 13.79
C LYS A 606 -3.52 46.58 13.92
N GLY A 607 -3.07 45.82 12.92
CA GLY A 607 -1.87 44.97 12.98
C GLY A 607 -2.07 43.69 13.80
N LYS A 608 -2.76 43.78 14.94
CA LYS A 608 -3.02 42.65 15.83
C LYS A 608 -4.23 42.85 16.74
N TYR A 609 -4.82 41.75 17.19
CA TYR A 609 -5.90 41.74 18.18
C TYR A 609 -5.49 40.99 19.44
N ARG A 610 -5.49 41.70 20.58
CA ARG A 610 -5.04 41.18 21.88
C ARG A 610 -6.21 40.69 22.71
N THR A 611 -6.08 39.48 23.26
CA THR A 611 -7.00 38.93 24.27
C THR A 611 -6.17 38.47 25.48
N THR A 612 -6.62 38.74 26.70
CA THR A 612 -5.95 38.23 27.90
C THR A 612 -6.80 37.14 28.54
N VAL A 613 -6.23 35.96 28.74
CA VAL A 613 -6.91 34.82 29.37
C VAL A 613 -6.12 34.29 30.56
N SER A 614 -6.83 33.68 31.51
CA SER A 614 -6.22 32.94 32.62
C SER A 614 -6.24 31.45 32.28
N VAL A 615 -5.09 30.79 32.36
CA VAL A 615 -4.97 29.34 32.12
C VAL A 615 -4.40 28.69 33.36
N ASP A 616 -5.18 27.82 34.00
CA ASP A 616 -4.74 27.10 35.18
C ASP A 616 -3.63 26.10 34.85
N LYS A 617 -2.92 25.65 35.89
CA LYS A 617 -1.88 24.64 35.77
C LYS A 617 -2.48 23.33 35.25
N GLY A 618 -1.87 22.77 34.21
CA GLY A 618 -2.24 21.47 33.64
C GLY A 618 -3.58 21.51 32.89
N SER A 619 -4.10 22.70 32.57
CA SER A 619 -5.36 22.86 31.86
C SER A 619 -5.14 23.49 30.47
N SER A 620 -6.20 23.51 29.68
CA SER A 620 -6.25 24.19 28.40
C SER A 620 -7.44 25.15 28.35
N ILE A 621 -7.32 26.19 27.52
CA ILE A 621 -8.43 27.10 27.23
C ILE A 621 -8.54 27.31 25.72
N ALA A 622 -9.77 27.35 25.20
CA ALA A 622 -10.02 27.67 23.80
C ALA A 622 -10.31 29.17 23.65
N VAL A 623 -9.57 29.84 22.78
CA VAL A 623 -9.81 31.22 22.36
C VAL A 623 -10.29 31.22 20.92
N SER A 624 -11.50 31.73 20.71
CA SER A 624 -12.13 31.79 19.41
C SER A 624 -11.87 33.11 18.70
N TYR A 625 -11.57 33.04 17.40
CA TYR A 625 -11.45 34.20 16.52
C TYR A 625 -12.39 34.08 15.35
N VAL A 626 -13.12 35.16 15.07
CA VAL A 626 -13.98 35.27 13.89
C VAL A 626 -13.17 35.88 12.75
N ILE A 627 -13.11 35.18 11.62
CA ILE A 627 -12.41 35.60 10.40
C ILE A 627 -13.34 35.54 9.19
N ILE A 628 -13.12 36.42 8.22
CA ILE A 628 -13.81 36.45 6.92
C ILE A 628 -12.73 36.61 5.83
N PRO A 629 -12.43 35.57 5.04
CA PRO A 629 -11.44 35.66 3.99
C PRO A 629 -12.00 36.42 2.77
N MET A 630 -11.24 37.38 2.24
CA MET A 630 -11.70 38.31 1.21
C MET A 630 -11.17 37.97 -0.19
N THR A 631 -10.01 37.30 -0.30
CA THR A 631 -9.41 36.91 -1.60
C THR A 631 -9.17 35.41 -1.69
N LEU A 632 -9.08 34.89 -2.92
CA LEU A 632 -8.88 33.47 -3.20
C LEU A 632 -7.42 33.07 -3.04
N GLY A 633 -7.15 31.82 -2.67
CA GLY A 633 -5.80 31.27 -2.56
C GLY A 633 -5.46 30.78 -1.16
N TYR A 634 -4.17 30.74 -0.83
CA TYR A 634 -3.69 30.32 0.48
C TYR A 634 -3.33 31.53 1.33
N HIS A 635 -3.89 31.58 2.53
CA HIS A 635 -3.69 32.67 3.49
C HIS A 635 -3.10 32.14 4.78
N ASP A 636 -1.99 32.70 5.24
CA ASP A 636 -1.35 32.24 6.46
C ASP A 636 -2.01 32.87 7.69
N ILE A 637 -2.68 32.04 8.49
CA ILE A 637 -3.29 32.44 9.75
C ILE A 637 -2.28 32.23 10.88
N GLU A 638 -1.98 33.30 11.61
CA GLU A 638 -0.97 33.31 12.66
C GLU A 638 -1.53 33.77 14.01
N VAL A 639 -1.26 32.98 15.05
CA VAL A 639 -1.64 33.29 16.43
C VAL A 639 -0.40 33.19 17.31
N LYS A 640 -0.16 34.22 18.12
CA LYS A 640 0.93 34.29 19.09
C LYS A 640 0.36 34.37 20.49
N ALA A 641 1.04 33.80 21.45
CA ALA A 641 0.67 33.93 22.85
C ALA A 641 1.92 34.14 23.69
N SER A 642 1.83 35.03 24.66
CA SER A 642 2.87 35.32 25.63
C SER A 642 2.29 35.36 27.04
N ALA A 643 3.05 34.80 27.97
CA ALA A 643 2.86 34.86 29.40
C ALA A 643 4.21 35.22 30.03
N TYR A 644 4.23 35.46 31.34
CA TYR A 644 5.48 35.75 32.06
C TYR A 644 6.52 34.65 31.81
N ASP A 645 7.60 34.98 31.11
CA ASP A 645 8.70 34.09 30.68
C ASP A 645 8.34 32.97 29.67
N PHE A 646 7.10 32.90 29.16
CA PHE A 646 6.69 31.86 28.20
C PHE A 646 6.05 32.45 26.96
N SER A 647 6.42 31.97 25.78
CA SER A 647 5.80 32.39 24.53
C SER A 647 5.76 31.27 23.49
N ASP A 648 4.71 31.29 22.66
CA ASP A 648 4.58 30.42 21.50
C ASP A 648 3.85 31.13 20.38
N GLY A 649 4.15 30.73 19.14
CA GLY A 649 3.45 31.19 17.95
C GLY A 649 3.18 30.00 17.04
N VAL A 650 2.04 30.03 16.36
CA VAL A 650 1.66 29.00 15.39
C VAL A 650 1.12 29.67 14.14
N ARG A 651 1.57 29.20 12.98
CA ARG A 651 1.11 29.67 11.68
C ARG A 651 0.70 28.49 10.81
N LYS A 652 -0.54 28.51 10.31
CA LYS A 652 -1.11 27.46 9.45
C LYS A 652 -1.77 28.09 8.22
N PRO A 653 -1.62 27.49 7.02
CA PRO A 653 -2.26 27.99 5.82
C PRO A 653 -3.76 27.65 5.80
N LEU A 654 -4.59 28.63 5.44
CA LEU A 654 -6.01 28.52 5.14
C LEU A 654 -6.22 28.53 3.63
N LYS A 655 -6.81 27.47 3.08
CA LYS A 655 -7.19 27.42 1.67
C LYS A 655 -8.55 28.10 1.46
N VAL A 656 -8.58 29.19 0.69
CA VAL A 656 -9.79 29.95 0.36
C VAL A 656 -10.20 29.71 -1.08
N VAL A 657 -11.45 29.32 -1.28
CA VAL A 657 -12.03 28.94 -2.57
C VAL A 657 -13.20 29.85 -2.96
N SER A 658 -13.55 29.88 -4.24
CA SER A 658 -14.60 30.78 -4.73
C SER A 658 -15.99 30.31 -4.29
N GLU A 659 -16.94 31.24 -4.19
CA GLU A 659 -18.36 30.96 -3.92
C GLU A 659 -19.12 30.38 -5.14
N GLY A 660 -18.56 30.49 -6.34
CA GLY A 660 -19.16 29.99 -7.58
C GLY A 660 -18.63 28.64 -8.03
N VAL A 661 -19.20 28.17 -9.13
CA VAL A 661 -18.79 26.95 -9.83
C VAL A 661 -18.02 27.33 -11.07
N LEU A 662 -17.00 26.54 -11.42
CA LEU A 662 -16.22 26.76 -12.64
C LEU A 662 -17.02 26.34 -13.88
N ILE A 663 -17.37 27.29 -14.74
CA ILE A 663 -18.18 27.08 -15.94
C ILE A 663 -17.32 27.21 -17.21
N PRO A 664 -17.41 26.24 -18.15
CA PRO A 664 -16.82 26.38 -19.47
C PRO A 664 -17.76 27.11 -20.44
N LEU A 665 -17.27 28.19 -21.06
CA LEU A 665 -17.93 28.88 -22.17
C LEU A 665 -17.18 28.58 -23.48
N HIS A 666 -17.79 27.75 -24.32
CA HIS A 666 -17.31 27.48 -25.67
C HIS A 666 -17.85 28.54 -26.65
N ARG A 667 -16.96 29.21 -27.40
CA ARG A 667 -17.37 29.94 -28.62
C ARG A 667 -17.40 29.01 -29.82
N GLU A 668 -18.11 29.42 -30.88
CA GLU A 668 -18.16 28.70 -32.15
C GLU A 668 -16.75 28.45 -32.71
N ASN A 669 -16.54 27.25 -33.24
CA ASN A 669 -15.30 26.87 -33.91
C ASN A 669 -15.20 27.57 -35.26
N VAL A 670 -14.14 28.34 -35.50
CA VAL A 670 -13.94 29.10 -36.74
C VAL A 670 -12.98 28.36 -37.67
N GLU A 671 -13.37 28.19 -38.93
CA GLU A 671 -12.51 27.59 -39.97
C GLU A 671 -11.56 28.64 -40.56
N LEU A 672 -10.25 28.38 -40.44
CA LEU A 672 -9.15 29.12 -41.04
C LEU A 672 -8.81 28.48 -42.40
N ASN A 673 -9.25 29.09 -43.48
CA ASN A 673 -8.99 28.59 -44.84
C ASN A 673 -8.52 29.74 -45.75
N PRO A 674 -7.21 29.84 -46.07
CA PRO A 674 -6.69 30.91 -46.92
C PRO A 674 -7.36 30.98 -48.30
N ALA A 675 -7.84 29.85 -48.83
CA ALA A 675 -8.52 29.78 -50.12
C ALA A 675 -9.99 30.26 -50.10
N LYS A 676 -10.67 30.22 -48.94
CA LYS A 676 -12.04 30.74 -48.78
C LYS A 676 -12.09 32.14 -48.18
N ASN A 677 -11.24 32.39 -47.18
CA ASN A 677 -11.30 33.58 -46.33
C ASN A 677 -10.30 34.66 -46.78
N GLY A 678 -9.38 34.33 -47.70
CA GLY A 678 -8.22 35.15 -48.04
C GLY A 678 -7.20 35.22 -46.89
N GLU A 679 -6.01 35.77 -47.14
CA GLU A 679 -4.97 35.99 -46.11
C GLU A 679 -5.29 37.19 -45.18
N LYS A 680 -6.56 37.41 -44.85
CA LYS A 680 -7.01 38.53 -43.99
C LYS A 680 -6.96 38.13 -42.51
N PRO A 681 -6.57 39.04 -41.59
CA PRO A 681 -6.61 38.78 -40.15
C PRO A 681 -8.06 38.70 -39.65
N LEU A 682 -8.39 37.65 -38.92
CA LEU A 682 -9.65 37.51 -38.18
C LEU A 682 -9.45 38.05 -36.76
N VAL A 683 -10.28 39.02 -36.37
CA VAL A 683 -10.20 39.70 -35.07
C VAL A 683 -11.18 39.04 -34.10
N PHE A 684 -10.66 38.67 -32.92
CA PHE A 684 -11.45 38.10 -31.82
C PHE A 684 -11.25 38.92 -30.56
N LYS A 685 -12.30 38.97 -29.75
CA LYS A 685 -12.28 39.64 -28.46
C LYS A 685 -12.61 38.64 -27.35
N SER A 686 -11.75 38.57 -26.34
CA SER A 686 -12.07 37.86 -25.11
C SER A 686 -12.99 38.72 -24.25
N ASP A 687 -14.30 38.56 -24.42
CA ASP A 687 -15.30 39.31 -23.66
C ASP A 687 -15.49 38.70 -22.26
N ILE A 688 -15.74 39.56 -21.27
CA ILE A 688 -16.12 39.14 -19.92
C ILE A 688 -17.55 38.57 -19.96
N PRO A 689 -17.75 37.29 -19.56
CA PRO A 689 -19.10 36.74 -19.40
C PRO A 689 -19.91 37.56 -18.39
N ALA A 690 -21.17 37.87 -18.71
CA ALA A 690 -22.01 38.77 -17.91
C ALA A 690 -22.36 38.21 -16.51
N ASP A 691 -22.34 36.89 -16.37
CA ASP A 691 -22.64 36.12 -15.16
C ASP A 691 -21.39 35.76 -14.34
N ARG A 692 -20.21 36.21 -14.78
CA ARG A 692 -18.95 36.01 -14.05
C ARG A 692 -19.02 36.65 -12.67
N LEU A 693 -18.57 35.91 -11.67
CA LEU A 693 -18.37 36.43 -10.33
C LEU A 693 -17.27 37.50 -10.30
N PRO A 694 -17.49 38.64 -9.61
CA PRO A 694 -16.46 39.65 -9.44
C PRO A 694 -15.18 39.07 -8.80
N ASP A 695 -14.02 39.56 -9.25
CA ASP A 695 -12.69 39.23 -8.70
C ASP A 695 -12.33 37.74 -8.69
N THR A 696 -12.94 36.92 -9.56
CA THR A 696 -12.53 35.52 -9.78
C THR A 696 -11.66 35.42 -11.04
N PRO A 697 -10.65 34.53 -11.10
CA PRO A 697 -9.88 34.33 -12.32
C PRO A 697 -10.78 33.88 -13.47
N ALA A 698 -10.49 34.36 -14.68
CA ALA A 698 -11.13 33.93 -15.90
C ALA A 698 -10.09 33.87 -17.00
N ASP A 699 -9.92 32.67 -17.56
CA ASP A 699 -8.86 32.38 -18.50
C ASP A 699 -9.45 31.97 -19.85
N THR A 700 -9.01 32.64 -20.91
CA THR A 700 -9.36 32.28 -22.28
C THR A 700 -8.22 31.49 -22.89
N TYR A 701 -8.52 30.26 -23.27
CA TYR A 701 -7.63 29.36 -23.98
C TYR A 701 -8.00 29.36 -25.46
N ILE A 702 -7.03 29.73 -26.28
CA ILE A 702 -7.12 29.64 -27.74
C ILE A 702 -6.51 28.32 -28.15
N SER A 703 -7.13 27.60 -29.09
CA SER A 703 -6.60 26.36 -29.64
C SER A 703 -6.74 26.32 -31.16
N ILE A 704 -5.64 26.11 -31.88
CA ILE A 704 -5.57 26.06 -33.35
C ILE A 704 -5.13 24.66 -33.77
N THR A 705 -5.89 24.00 -34.64
CA THR A 705 -5.59 22.63 -35.11
C THR A 705 -5.76 22.54 -36.63
N GLY A 706 -4.80 21.97 -37.36
CA GLY A 706 -4.89 21.74 -38.80
C GLY A 706 -5.99 20.74 -39.18
N LYS A 707 -6.53 20.86 -40.39
CA LYS A 707 -7.66 20.08 -40.92
C LYS A 707 -7.29 19.57 -42.32
N GLU A 708 -6.94 18.29 -42.42
CA GLU A 708 -6.56 17.67 -43.70
C GLU A 708 -7.76 17.63 -44.65
N LYS A 709 -7.53 17.96 -45.92
CA LYS A 709 -8.59 18.18 -46.93
C LYS A 709 -8.86 16.90 -47.71
N ASP A 710 -9.15 15.81 -47.03
CA ASP A 710 -9.76 14.66 -47.69
C ASP A 710 -11.26 14.87 -47.80
N ALA A 711 -11.80 14.55 -48.97
CA ALA A 711 -13.24 14.42 -49.21
C ALA A 711 -13.90 13.38 -48.28
N PHE A 712 -13.11 12.62 -47.53
CA PHE A 712 -13.49 11.90 -46.33
C PHE A 712 -13.63 12.87 -45.14
N LYS A 713 -14.80 13.52 -45.07
CA LYS A 713 -15.19 14.48 -44.02
C LYS A 713 -14.70 14.06 -42.62
N ASN A 714 -14.00 15.01 -42.00
CA ASN A 714 -13.55 15.08 -40.60
C ASN A 714 -12.44 14.08 -40.23
N GLN A 715 -11.30 14.61 -39.76
CA GLN A 715 -10.45 13.85 -38.84
C GLN A 715 -11.33 13.38 -37.69
N ALA A 716 -11.66 12.09 -37.72
CA ALA A 716 -12.62 11.46 -36.82
C ALA A 716 -12.24 11.59 -35.35
N ILE A 717 -10.94 11.70 -35.08
CA ILE A 717 -10.35 11.68 -33.76
C ILE A 717 -9.02 12.43 -33.87
N SER A 718 -8.89 13.57 -33.21
CA SER A 718 -7.58 14.21 -33.04
C SER A 718 -6.88 13.57 -31.83
N GLY A 719 -5.54 13.51 -31.85
CA GLY A 719 -4.80 13.11 -30.66
C GLY A 719 -5.12 14.01 -29.45
N SER A 720 -5.42 15.30 -29.65
CA SER A 720 -5.91 16.20 -28.59
C SER A 720 -7.28 15.80 -28.01
N PHE A 721 -8.18 15.24 -28.81
CA PHE A 721 -9.44 14.67 -28.33
C PHE A 721 -9.17 13.40 -27.49
N MET A 722 -8.24 12.54 -27.94
CA MET A 722 -7.79 11.39 -27.16
C MET A 722 -7.12 11.78 -25.84
N GLY A 723 -6.45 12.94 -25.79
CA GLY A 723 -5.90 13.51 -24.57
C GLY A 723 -6.94 13.84 -23.49
N ARG A 724 -8.23 13.93 -23.83
CA ARG A 724 -9.34 14.09 -22.87
C ARG A 724 -9.70 12.79 -22.15
N PHE A 725 -9.31 11.64 -22.71
CA PHE A 725 -9.53 10.33 -22.11
C PHE A 725 -8.40 9.90 -21.17
N ILE A 726 -7.32 10.69 -21.08
CA ILE A 726 -6.30 10.56 -20.05
C ILE A 726 -6.87 11.12 -18.75
N VAL A 727 -7.73 10.31 -18.12
CA VAL A 727 -8.41 10.61 -16.85
C VAL A 727 -7.99 9.57 -15.83
N GLN A 728 -7.83 10.00 -14.58
CA GLN A 728 -7.51 9.08 -13.51
C GLN A 728 -8.74 8.19 -13.19
N PRO A 729 -8.59 6.86 -13.18
CA PRO A 729 -9.71 5.97 -12.92
C PRO A 729 -10.21 6.06 -11.48
N SER A 730 -11.53 6.01 -11.27
CA SER A 730 -12.18 6.14 -9.95
C SER A 730 -13.45 5.30 -9.83
N GLY A 731 -14.00 5.22 -8.61
CA GLY A 731 -15.27 4.55 -8.34
C GLY A 731 -15.17 3.06 -7.98
N ASN A 732 -16.29 2.36 -8.14
CA ASN A 732 -16.43 0.93 -7.86
C ASN A 732 -15.75 0.03 -8.92
N GLY A 733 -15.83 -1.30 -8.80
CA GLY A 733 -15.16 -2.21 -9.74
C GLY A 733 -15.62 -2.13 -11.20
N GLU A 734 -16.79 -1.56 -11.47
CA GLU A 734 -17.30 -1.33 -12.83
C GLU A 734 -16.82 0.04 -13.34
N GLN A 735 -17.04 1.11 -12.56
CA GLN A 735 -16.62 2.48 -12.86
C GLN A 735 -15.11 2.60 -13.05
N ASN A 736 -14.34 1.92 -12.21
CA ASN A 736 -12.89 1.91 -12.33
C ASN A 736 -12.45 1.33 -13.69
N MET A 737 -13.16 0.31 -14.21
CA MET A 737 -12.88 -0.25 -15.52
C MET A 737 -13.28 0.66 -16.67
N ILE A 738 -14.38 1.42 -16.55
CA ILE A 738 -14.73 2.49 -17.50
C ILE A 738 -13.55 3.46 -17.62
N TYR A 739 -13.18 4.06 -16.50
CA TYR A 739 -12.19 5.13 -16.51
C TYR A 739 -10.76 4.61 -16.71
N MET A 740 -10.48 3.32 -16.52
CA MET A 740 -9.18 2.71 -16.87
C MET A 740 -9.09 2.41 -18.36
N THR A 741 -10.21 2.04 -19.00
CA THR A 741 -10.23 1.70 -20.42
C THR A 741 -10.02 2.94 -21.31
N LEU A 742 -10.49 4.11 -20.87
CA LEU A 742 -10.29 5.40 -21.54
C LEU A 742 -8.80 5.75 -21.79
N PRO A 743 -7.94 5.86 -20.76
CA PRO A 743 -6.51 6.15 -20.96
C PRO A 743 -5.79 5.00 -21.67
N LEU A 744 -6.23 3.75 -21.50
CA LEU A 744 -5.65 2.59 -22.20
C LEU A 744 -5.83 2.70 -23.72
N ILE A 745 -7.06 2.92 -24.19
CA ILE A 745 -7.36 3.03 -25.62
C ILE A 745 -6.74 4.30 -26.20
N ALA A 746 -6.78 5.41 -25.47
CA ALA A 746 -6.10 6.63 -25.88
C ALA A 746 -4.60 6.40 -26.05
N THR A 747 -3.95 5.71 -25.10
CA THR A 747 -2.52 5.38 -25.17
C THR A 747 -2.23 4.48 -26.37
N HIS A 748 -3.03 3.43 -26.59
CA HIS A 748 -2.86 2.54 -27.72
C HIS A 748 -3.04 3.24 -29.08
N TYR A 749 -4.04 4.13 -29.20
CA TYR A 749 -4.26 4.96 -30.38
C TYR A 749 -3.07 5.89 -30.62
N LEU A 750 -2.64 6.63 -29.59
CA LEU A 750 -1.57 7.63 -29.69
C LEU A 750 -0.20 6.98 -29.96
N ASP A 751 0.09 5.83 -29.34
CA ASP A 751 1.29 5.02 -29.61
C ASP A 751 1.28 4.51 -31.06
N SER A 752 0.15 3.97 -31.53
CA SER A 752 0.07 3.35 -32.87
C SER A 752 0.05 4.37 -34.01
N THR A 753 -0.47 5.57 -33.76
CA THR A 753 -0.54 6.66 -34.75
C THR A 753 0.60 7.66 -34.64
N ASN A 754 1.50 7.51 -33.65
CA ASN A 754 2.58 8.43 -33.32
C ASN A 754 2.12 9.89 -33.09
N GLN A 755 0.99 10.07 -32.39
CA GLN A 755 0.36 11.39 -32.15
C GLN A 755 0.56 11.94 -30.72
N TRP A 756 1.54 11.44 -29.95
CA TRP A 756 1.79 11.92 -28.57
C TRP A 756 2.23 13.37 -28.47
N ASP A 757 2.86 13.87 -29.53
CA ASP A 757 3.16 15.27 -29.71
C ASP A 757 1.90 16.15 -29.54
N THR A 758 0.71 15.66 -29.92
CA THR A 758 -0.56 16.43 -29.93
C THR A 758 -1.14 16.67 -28.54
N VAL A 759 -0.72 15.85 -27.58
CA VAL A 759 -1.17 15.84 -26.20
C VAL A 759 -0.08 16.31 -25.25
N GLY A 760 1.19 16.18 -25.65
CA GLY A 760 2.38 16.42 -24.86
C GLY A 760 3.07 15.09 -24.52
N MET A 761 4.34 14.93 -24.93
CA MET A 761 5.11 13.69 -24.71
C MET A 761 5.19 13.30 -23.23
N GLU A 762 5.22 14.29 -22.33
CA GLU A 762 5.18 14.13 -20.87
C GLU A 762 3.91 13.36 -20.40
N ARG A 763 2.78 13.54 -21.08
CA ARG A 763 1.48 12.95 -20.72
C ARG A 763 1.39 11.45 -21.02
N ARG A 764 2.33 10.88 -21.77
CA ARG A 764 2.41 9.42 -21.95
C ARG A 764 2.68 8.73 -20.61
N ASN A 765 3.58 9.28 -19.81
CA ASN A 765 3.87 8.74 -18.48
C ASN A 765 2.68 8.91 -17.53
N GLU A 766 1.97 10.04 -17.65
CA GLU A 766 0.71 10.28 -16.93
C GLU A 766 -0.33 9.20 -17.25
N ALA A 767 -0.57 8.93 -18.54
CA ALA A 767 -1.52 7.92 -18.98
C ALA A 767 -1.15 6.50 -18.51
N VAL A 768 0.13 6.13 -18.61
CA VAL A 768 0.63 4.83 -18.09
C VAL A 768 0.47 4.74 -16.57
N ASN A 769 0.70 5.83 -15.83
CA ASN A 769 0.46 5.89 -14.39
C ASN A 769 -1.03 5.78 -14.04
N HIS A 770 -1.93 6.37 -14.83
CA HIS A 770 -3.38 6.20 -14.65
C HIS A 770 -3.82 4.76 -14.93
N ILE A 771 -3.28 4.12 -15.97
CA ILE A 771 -3.52 2.69 -16.26
C ILE A 771 -3.02 1.82 -15.10
N ARG A 772 -1.82 2.09 -14.58
CA ARG A 772 -1.26 1.39 -13.40
C ARG A 772 -2.15 1.57 -12.17
N THR A 773 -2.62 2.78 -11.94
CA THR A 773 -3.55 3.11 -10.84
C THR A 773 -4.87 2.37 -11.00
N GLY A 774 -5.43 2.35 -12.21
CA GLY A 774 -6.66 1.62 -12.53
C GLY A 774 -6.53 0.12 -12.30
N TYR A 775 -5.42 -0.48 -12.76
CA TYR A 775 -5.10 -1.89 -12.50
C TYR A 775 -5.06 -2.19 -11.00
N GLN A 776 -4.30 -1.40 -10.23
CA GLN A 776 -4.17 -1.59 -8.77
C GLN A 776 -5.51 -1.42 -8.04
N ARG A 777 -6.32 -0.44 -8.44
CA ARG A 777 -7.69 -0.25 -7.91
C ARG A 777 -8.57 -1.46 -8.23
N GLN A 778 -8.49 -1.97 -9.45
CA GLN A 778 -9.31 -3.10 -9.89
C GLN A 778 -8.99 -4.39 -9.13
N LEU A 779 -7.73 -4.59 -8.73
CA LEU A 779 -7.35 -5.71 -7.86
C LEU A 779 -8.11 -5.67 -6.51
N GLY A 780 -8.49 -4.49 -6.01
CA GLY A 780 -9.34 -4.36 -4.82
C GLY A 780 -10.71 -5.03 -4.97
N TYR A 781 -11.22 -5.15 -6.19
CA TYR A 781 -12.51 -5.77 -6.52
C TYR A 781 -12.40 -7.23 -6.98
N ARG A 782 -11.17 -7.76 -7.05
CA ARG A 782 -10.89 -9.18 -7.33
C ARG A 782 -11.20 -10.04 -6.11
N LYS A 783 -11.85 -11.19 -6.34
CA LYS A 783 -12.10 -12.23 -5.32
C LYS A 783 -11.03 -13.31 -5.30
N SER A 784 -11.07 -14.15 -4.26
CA SER A 784 -10.10 -15.25 -4.07
C SER A 784 -10.15 -16.30 -5.19
N ASP A 785 -11.29 -16.49 -5.84
CA ASP A 785 -11.49 -17.41 -6.96
C ASP A 785 -11.02 -16.84 -8.32
N GLY A 786 -10.56 -15.58 -8.35
CA GLY A 786 -10.11 -14.88 -9.56
C GLY A 786 -11.21 -14.12 -10.31
N SER A 787 -12.45 -14.17 -9.83
CA SER A 787 -13.57 -13.43 -10.43
C SER A 787 -13.64 -11.97 -9.96
N TYR A 788 -14.38 -11.15 -10.71
CA TYR A 788 -14.57 -9.71 -10.41
C TYR A 788 -16.04 -9.38 -10.17
N ALA A 789 -16.26 -8.41 -9.29
CA ALA A 789 -17.58 -7.89 -8.95
C ALA A 789 -17.52 -6.35 -8.81
N ALA A 790 -18.65 -5.65 -8.89
CA ALA A 790 -18.71 -4.21 -8.64
C ALA A 790 -18.23 -3.84 -7.21
N SER A 791 -18.44 -4.75 -6.26
CA SER A 791 -17.98 -4.65 -4.87
C SER A 791 -17.73 -6.07 -4.34
N ARG A 792 -16.79 -6.23 -3.40
CA ARG A 792 -16.39 -7.54 -2.85
C ARG A 792 -17.53 -8.33 -2.23
N ASP A 793 -18.51 -7.64 -1.66
CA ASP A 793 -19.66 -8.26 -0.97
C ASP A 793 -20.75 -8.77 -1.91
N ARG A 794 -20.65 -8.47 -3.22
CA ARG A 794 -21.63 -8.87 -4.22
C ARG A 794 -21.22 -10.14 -4.94
N PRO A 795 -22.16 -10.93 -5.50
CA PRO A 795 -21.82 -12.01 -6.41
C PRO A 795 -21.04 -11.49 -7.63
N SER A 796 -20.20 -12.34 -8.19
CA SER A 796 -19.32 -11.96 -9.30
C SER A 796 -20.09 -11.96 -10.62
N SER A 797 -19.81 -11.00 -11.49
CA SER A 797 -20.43 -10.92 -12.82
C SER A 797 -19.56 -11.64 -13.85
N THR A 798 -20.21 -12.46 -14.67
CA THR A 798 -19.59 -13.14 -15.83
C THR A 798 -19.07 -12.10 -16.83
N TRP A 799 -19.90 -11.11 -17.18
CA TRP A 799 -19.55 -10.05 -18.12
C TRP A 799 -18.37 -9.19 -17.61
N LEU A 800 -18.43 -8.72 -16.34
CA LEU A 800 -17.37 -7.88 -15.78
C LEU A 800 -16.04 -8.64 -15.71
N THR A 801 -16.07 -9.92 -15.31
CA THR A 801 -14.88 -10.76 -15.23
C THR A 801 -14.24 -10.94 -16.61
N ALA A 802 -15.05 -11.17 -17.66
CA ALA A 802 -14.56 -11.25 -19.03
C ALA A 802 -14.00 -9.91 -19.53
N TYR A 803 -14.68 -8.80 -19.23
CA TYR A 803 -14.22 -7.47 -19.63
C TYR A 803 -12.88 -7.10 -18.97
N VAL A 804 -12.73 -7.36 -17.67
CA VAL A 804 -11.47 -7.15 -16.95
C VAL A 804 -10.35 -7.99 -17.57
N ALA A 805 -10.59 -9.25 -17.91
CA ALA A 805 -9.60 -10.10 -18.56
C ALA A 805 -9.16 -9.52 -19.93
N LYS A 806 -10.11 -9.05 -20.75
CA LYS A 806 -9.83 -8.37 -22.04
C LYS A 806 -8.99 -7.11 -21.85
N VAL A 807 -9.40 -6.22 -20.94
CA VAL A 807 -8.70 -4.94 -20.73
C VAL A 807 -7.31 -5.16 -20.14
N PHE A 808 -7.15 -6.13 -19.23
CA PHE A 808 -5.85 -6.47 -18.67
C PHE A 808 -4.93 -7.11 -19.71
N SER A 809 -5.43 -7.98 -20.59
CA SER A 809 -4.60 -8.53 -21.66
C SER A 809 -4.09 -7.43 -22.59
N MET A 810 -4.94 -6.47 -22.96
CA MET A 810 -4.54 -5.29 -23.74
C MET A 810 -3.51 -4.40 -23.01
N ALA A 811 -3.61 -4.28 -21.69
CA ALA A 811 -2.72 -3.44 -20.88
C ALA A 811 -1.34 -4.08 -20.59
N THR A 812 -1.15 -5.37 -20.83
CA THR A 812 0.10 -6.11 -20.57
C THR A 812 1.33 -5.49 -21.24
N ASN A 813 1.14 -4.84 -22.41
CA ASN A 813 2.22 -4.18 -23.15
C ASN A 813 2.62 -2.81 -22.56
N LEU A 814 1.85 -2.27 -21.61
CA LEU A 814 2.05 -0.93 -21.03
C LEU A 814 2.37 -0.98 -19.53
N VAL A 815 1.81 -1.95 -18.80
CA VAL A 815 1.98 -2.12 -17.35
C VAL A 815 2.26 -3.58 -17.01
N ILE A 816 3.03 -3.81 -15.93
CA ILE A 816 3.36 -5.15 -15.45
C ILE A 816 2.11 -5.75 -14.80
N ILE A 817 1.53 -6.77 -15.44
CA ILE A 817 0.38 -7.55 -14.96
C ILE A 817 0.83 -9.00 -14.80
N GLU A 818 0.54 -9.64 -13.67
CA GLU A 818 0.85 -11.06 -13.49
C GLU A 818 -0.12 -11.94 -14.30
N ASP A 819 0.40 -12.89 -15.08
CA ASP A 819 -0.39 -13.80 -15.92
C ASP A 819 -1.50 -14.50 -15.14
N ASN A 820 -1.22 -14.90 -13.89
CA ASN A 820 -2.20 -15.55 -13.01
C ASN A 820 -3.46 -14.68 -12.76
N VAL A 821 -3.34 -13.35 -12.77
CA VAL A 821 -4.48 -12.44 -12.59
C VAL A 821 -5.48 -12.58 -13.74
N ILE A 822 -4.98 -12.70 -14.97
CA ILE A 822 -5.80 -12.88 -16.18
C ILE A 822 -6.27 -14.34 -16.28
N CYS A 823 -5.37 -15.30 -16.09
CA CYS A 823 -5.66 -16.71 -16.31
C CYS A 823 -6.59 -17.31 -15.25
N SER A 824 -6.54 -16.83 -14.00
CA SER A 824 -7.51 -17.24 -12.98
C SER A 824 -8.94 -16.76 -13.30
N ALA A 825 -9.09 -15.55 -13.86
CA ALA A 825 -10.37 -15.02 -14.31
C ALA A 825 -10.97 -15.87 -15.46
N LEU A 826 -10.16 -16.21 -16.47
CA LEU A 826 -10.59 -17.09 -17.56
C LEU A 826 -10.92 -18.50 -17.08
N LYS A 827 -10.10 -19.06 -16.19
CA LYS A 827 -10.34 -20.38 -15.59
C LYS A 827 -11.68 -20.39 -14.84
N TRP A 828 -12.00 -19.33 -14.10
CA TRP A 828 -13.28 -19.22 -13.41
C TRP A 828 -14.46 -19.17 -14.38
N LEU A 829 -14.37 -18.38 -15.47
CA LEU A 829 -15.41 -18.30 -16.51
C LEU A 829 -15.68 -19.69 -17.11
N ILE A 830 -14.63 -20.43 -17.49
CA ILE A 830 -14.75 -21.76 -18.10
C ILE A 830 -15.39 -22.76 -17.13
N LEU A 831 -14.95 -22.79 -15.88
CA LEU A 831 -15.36 -23.82 -14.92
C LEU A 831 -16.76 -23.57 -14.33
N HIS A 832 -17.14 -22.31 -14.12
CA HIS A 832 -18.36 -21.99 -13.37
C HIS A 832 -19.47 -21.39 -14.23
N LYS A 833 -19.15 -20.84 -15.41
CA LYS A 833 -20.11 -20.06 -16.21
C LYS A 833 -20.40 -20.61 -17.60
N GLN A 834 -19.57 -21.51 -18.13
CA GLN A 834 -19.84 -22.20 -19.39
C GLN A 834 -20.81 -23.37 -19.19
N ILE A 835 -21.87 -23.43 -20.00
CA ILE A 835 -22.86 -24.51 -20.02
C ILE A 835 -22.39 -25.63 -20.97
N GLN A 836 -22.99 -26.82 -20.88
CA GLN A 836 -22.65 -27.98 -21.72
C GLN A 836 -22.76 -27.72 -23.23
N ASP A 837 -23.66 -26.84 -23.66
CA ASP A 837 -23.83 -26.45 -25.06
C ASP A 837 -22.75 -25.49 -25.57
N GLY A 838 -21.88 -24.98 -24.68
CA GLY A 838 -20.80 -24.04 -24.98
C GLY A 838 -21.14 -22.58 -24.70
N SER A 839 -22.41 -22.26 -24.40
CA SER A 839 -22.86 -20.89 -24.07
C SER A 839 -22.43 -20.46 -22.66
N PHE A 840 -22.34 -19.15 -22.41
CA PHE A 840 -22.04 -18.59 -21.10
C PHE A 840 -23.28 -17.94 -20.47
N LYS A 841 -23.45 -18.13 -19.15
CA LYS A 841 -24.57 -17.55 -18.40
C LYS A 841 -24.12 -16.46 -17.43
N GLU A 842 -24.93 -15.39 -17.34
CA GLU A 842 -24.78 -14.37 -16.32
C GLU A 842 -25.64 -14.72 -15.09
N GLU A 843 -25.03 -14.68 -13.90
CA GLU A 843 -25.72 -14.89 -12.63
C GLU A 843 -25.91 -13.59 -11.85
N SER A 844 -25.01 -12.62 -12.04
CA SER A 844 -25.09 -11.30 -11.42
C SER A 844 -24.96 -10.23 -12.47
N ALA A 845 -26.05 -9.51 -12.69
CA ALA A 845 -26.10 -8.34 -13.52
C ALA A 845 -24.98 -7.34 -13.19
N VAL A 846 -24.29 -6.86 -14.22
CA VAL A 846 -23.50 -5.61 -14.16
C VAL A 846 -24.48 -4.48 -13.91
N MET A 847 -24.13 -3.58 -13.01
CA MET A 847 -25.05 -2.53 -12.59
C MET A 847 -24.98 -1.30 -13.49
N GLN A 848 -23.79 -0.99 -14.02
CA GLN A 848 -23.62 0.09 -14.97
C GLN A 848 -23.93 -0.41 -16.39
N GLY A 849 -25.21 -0.33 -16.78
CA GLY A 849 -25.71 -0.79 -18.08
C GLY A 849 -24.97 -0.18 -19.28
N GLU A 850 -24.49 1.07 -19.14
CA GLU A 850 -23.68 1.76 -20.15
C GLU A 850 -22.40 1.04 -20.55
N MET A 851 -21.85 0.20 -19.66
CA MET A 851 -20.66 -0.60 -19.94
C MET A 851 -20.94 -1.84 -20.76
N VAL A 852 -22.18 -2.35 -20.70
CA VAL A 852 -22.55 -3.67 -21.21
C VAL A 852 -23.00 -3.60 -22.66
N GLY A 853 -23.48 -2.44 -23.11
CA GLY A 853 -24.14 -2.32 -24.41
C GLY A 853 -25.46 -3.09 -24.43
N ASP A 854 -25.90 -3.55 -25.61
CA ASP A 854 -27.13 -4.34 -25.76
C ASP A 854 -26.89 -5.86 -25.59
N VAL A 855 -25.82 -6.24 -24.88
CA VAL A 855 -25.49 -7.66 -24.62
C VAL A 855 -26.60 -8.39 -23.85
N ARG A 856 -27.41 -7.66 -23.07
CA ARG A 856 -28.55 -8.20 -22.31
C ARG A 856 -29.89 -8.09 -23.04
N GLY A 857 -29.87 -7.60 -24.29
CA GLY A 857 -31.03 -7.43 -25.13
C GLY A 857 -31.60 -8.75 -25.66
N LYS A 858 -32.29 -8.68 -26.80
CA LYS A 858 -32.73 -9.89 -27.50
C LYS A 858 -31.50 -10.69 -27.96
N ASP A 859 -31.58 -12.02 -27.85
CA ASP A 859 -30.47 -12.95 -28.12
C ASP A 859 -29.25 -12.79 -27.16
N ALA A 860 -29.51 -12.48 -25.88
CA ALA A 860 -28.48 -12.28 -24.86
C ALA A 860 -27.54 -13.49 -24.63
N ASP A 861 -28.03 -14.72 -24.87
CA ASP A 861 -27.24 -15.94 -24.85
C ASP A 861 -26.08 -15.90 -25.85
N ALA A 862 -26.36 -15.45 -27.08
CA ALA A 862 -25.37 -15.29 -28.13
C ALA A 862 -24.44 -14.11 -27.86
N SER A 863 -25.00 -12.94 -27.51
CA SER A 863 -24.21 -11.72 -27.27
C SER A 863 -23.21 -11.89 -26.12
N LEU A 864 -23.63 -12.47 -24.99
CA LEU A 864 -22.74 -12.69 -23.84
C LEU A 864 -21.65 -13.72 -24.18
N THR A 865 -22.04 -14.81 -24.85
CA THR A 865 -21.08 -15.84 -25.29
C THR A 865 -20.06 -15.26 -26.26
N ALA A 866 -20.48 -14.47 -27.23
CA ALA A 866 -19.60 -13.80 -28.19
C ALA A 866 -18.61 -12.85 -27.48
N PHE A 867 -19.09 -12.05 -26.53
CA PHE A 867 -18.23 -11.16 -25.74
C PHE A 867 -17.17 -11.92 -24.93
N VAL A 868 -17.56 -13.01 -24.26
CA VAL A 868 -16.63 -13.86 -23.49
C VAL A 868 -15.59 -14.51 -24.42
N VAL A 869 -16.00 -14.96 -25.62
CA VAL A 869 -15.08 -15.52 -26.62
C VAL A 869 -14.06 -14.49 -27.08
N ILE A 870 -14.46 -13.25 -27.33
CA ILE A 870 -13.55 -12.15 -27.69
C ILE A 870 -12.51 -11.94 -26.59
N ALA A 871 -12.94 -11.87 -25.32
CA ALA A 871 -12.03 -11.72 -24.19
C ALA A 871 -11.06 -12.91 -24.04
N MET A 872 -11.54 -14.14 -24.23
CA MET A 872 -10.72 -15.35 -24.20
C MET A 872 -9.69 -15.39 -25.34
N GLN A 873 -10.05 -14.90 -26.53
CA GLN A 873 -9.15 -14.84 -27.68
C GLN A 873 -8.06 -13.77 -27.50
N GLU A 874 -8.41 -12.61 -26.95
CA GLU A 874 -7.45 -11.54 -26.66
C GLU A 874 -6.39 -11.97 -25.62
N ALA A 875 -6.80 -12.79 -24.65
CA ALA A 875 -5.91 -13.32 -23.61
C ALA A 875 -5.33 -14.72 -23.94
N ARG A 876 -5.56 -15.23 -25.15
CA ARG A 876 -5.18 -16.60 -25.55
C ARG A 876 -3.68 -16.83 -25.48
N GLU A 877 -2.88 -15.89 -25.99
CA GLU A 877 -1.41 -16.03 -26.03
C GLU A 877 -0.80 -16.09 -24.63
N ILE A 878 -1.37 -15.32 -23.68
CA ILE A 878 -0.91 -15.25 -22.29
C ILE A 878 -1.29 -16.53 -21.52
N CYS A 879 -2.53 -17.02 -21.70
CA CYS A 879 -3.08 -18.09 -20.85
C CYS A 879 -3.03 -19.50 -21.44
N ALA A 880 -2.56 -19.68 -22.67
CA ALA A 880 -2.50 -20.98 -23.34
C ALA A 880 -1.74 -22.06 -22.54
N GLY A 881 -0.62 -21.69 -21.88
CA GLY A 881 0.17 -22.63 -21.07
C GLY A 881 -0.41 -22.90 -19.68
N SER A 882 -1.14 -21.95 -19.11
CA SER A 882 -1.66 -22.01 -17.73
C SER A 882 -3.06 -22.65 -17.64
N VAL A 883 -3.87 -22.55 -18.70
CA VAL A 883 -5.26 -23.03 -18.73
C VAL A 883 -5.42 -24.04 -19.88
N GLY A 884 -5.13 -25.32 -19.60
CA GLY A 884 -5.19 -26.38 -20.61
C GLY A 884 -6.57 -26.59 -21.25
N SER A 885 -7.66 -26.18 -20.59
CA SER A 885 -9.03 -26.27 -21.12
C SER A 885 -9.47 -25.08 -21.99
N LEU A 886 -8.64 -24.03 -22.11
CA LEU A 886 -9.01 -22.78 -22.79
C LEU A 886 -9.36 -23.01 -24.27
N HIS A 887 -8.53 -23.77 -25.00
CA HIS A 887 -8.73 -24.02 -26.42
C HIS A 887 -10.04 -24.78 -26.69
N GLU A 888 -10.33 -25.81 -25.89
CA GLU A 888 -11.55 -26.61 -26.03
C GLU A 888 -12.81 -25.81 -25.64
N SER A 889 -12.72 -24.97 -24.60
CA SER A 889 -13.81 -24.05 -24.22
C SER A 889 -14.16 -23.09 -25.35
N ILE A 890 -13.15 -22.43 -25.95
CA ILE A 890 -13.35 -21.51 -27.09
C ILE A 890 -14.00 -22.27 -28.26
N ARG A 891 -13.52 -23.49 -28.56
CA ARG A 891 -14.07 -24.31 -29.66
C ARG A 891 -15.56 -24.62 -29.47
N LYS A 892 -15.99 -24.97 -28.24
CA LYS A 892 -17.40 -25.21 -27.90
C LYS A 892 -18.25 -23.95 -28.05
N ALA A 893 -17.77 -22.82 -27.51
CA ALA A 893 -18.48 -21.55 -27.60
C ALA A 893 -18.60 -21.06 -29.05
N VAL A 894 -17.55 -21.18 -29.86
CA VAL A 894 -17.59 -20.86 -31.31
C VAL A 894 -18.57 -21.77 -32.04
N SER A 895 -18.62 -23.08 -31.72
CA SER A 895 -19.58 -24.00 -32.33
C SER A 895 -21.03 -23.64 -31.98
N PHE A 896 -21.29 -23.17 -30.76
CA PHE A 896 -22.60 -22.67 -30.35
C PHE A 896 -23.00 -21.42 -31.14
N LEU A 897 -22.10 -20.44 -31.23
CA LEU A 897 -22.32 -19.19 -31.98
C LEU A 897 -22.57 -19.45 -33.48
N GLU A 898 -21.84 -20.38 -34.08
CA GLU A 898 -22.00 -20.79 -35.49
C GLU A 898 -23.41 -21.35 -35.75
N GLY A 899 -23.95 -22.17 -34.83
CA GLY A 899 -25.32 -22.68 -34.93
C GLY A 899 -26.40 -21.63 -34.67
N ARG A 900 -26.12 -20.64 -33.80
CA ARG A 900 -27.09 -19.60 -33.41
C ARG A 900 -27.15 -18.44 -34.41
N LEU A 901 -26.07 -18.18 -35.15
CA LEU A 901 -25.90 -17.01 -36.04
C LEU A 901 -27.06 -16.78 -37.04
N LEU A 902 -27.59 -17.85 -37.63
CA LEU A 902 -28.69 -17.76 -38.61
C LEU A 902 -30.06 -17.42 -37.99
N GLN A 903 -30.19 -17.59 -36.68
CA GLN A 903 -31.44 -17.39 -35.93
C GLN A 903 -31.47 -16.07 -35.15
N LEU A 904 -30.37 -15.29 -35.20
CA LEU A 904 -30.28 -14.02 -34.50
C LEU A 904 -31.23 -13.00 -35.13
N THR A 905 -32.00 -12.34 -34.27
CA THR A 905 -32.97 -11.31 -34.67
C THR A 905 -32.48 -9.91 -34.36
N ASN A 906 -31.58 -9.80 -33.37
CA ASN A 906 -30.99 -8.54 -32.96
C ASN A 906 -29.74 -8.20 -33.79
N LEU A 907 -29.76 -7.05 -34.48
CA LEU A 907 -28.63 -6.57 -35.29
C LEU A 907 -27.35 -6.36 -34.47
N TYR A 908 -27.49 -5.96 -33.21
CA TYR A 908 -26.38 -5.84 -32.29
C TYR A 908 -25.69 -7.19 -32.03
N ALA A 909 -26.50 -8.22 -31.72
CA ALA A 909 -26.01 -9.57 -31.49
C ALA A 909 -25.34 -10.16 -32.73
N VAL A 910 -25.85 -9.86 -33.93
CA VAL A 910 -25.24 -10.27 -35.21
C VAL A 910 -23.84 -9.67 -35.35
N ALA A 911 -23.70 -8.34 -35.21
CA ALA A 911 -22.40 -7.67 -35.38
C ALA A 911 -21.35 -8.17 -34.36
N LEU A 912 -21.74 -8.30 -33.09
CA LEU A 912 -20.87 -8.79 -32.03
C LEU A 912 -20.45 -10.26 -32.26
N THR A 913 -21.40 -11.11 -32.65
CA THR A 913 -21.13 -12.52 -32.96
C THR A 913 -20.23 -12.63 -34.19
N SER A 914 -20.46 -11.84 -35.24
CA SER A 914 -19.59 -11.80 -36.42
C SER A 914 -18.15 -11.40 -36.06
N TYR A 915 -17.95 -10.45 -35.15
CA TYR A 915 -16.60 -10.11 -34.67
C TYR A 915 -15.93 -11.24 -33.87
N ALA A 916 -16.68 -11.93 -33.01
CA ALA A 916 -16.18 -13.11 -32.30
C ALA A 916 -15.79 -14.24 -33.29
N MET A 917 -16.59 -14.45 -34.34
CA MET A 917 -16.31 -15.41 -35.41
C MET A 917 -15.12 -15.01 -36.28
N ALA A 918 -14.97 -13.72 -36.60
CA ALA A 918 -13.80 -13.18 -37.30
C ALA A 918 -12.51 -13.41 -36.49
N SER A 919 -12.57 -13.22 -35.17
CA SER A 919 -11.45 -13.51 -34.26
C SER A 919 -11.07 -15.00 -34.22
N ALA A 920 -11.96 -15.89 -34.66
CA ALA A 920 -11.71 -17.33 -34.83
C ALA A 920 -11.41 -17.73 -36.29
N ASN A 921 -11.22 -16.76 -37.20
CA ASN A 921 -11.06 -16.97 -38.66
C ASN A 921 -12.22 -17.75 -39.30
N LYS A 922 -13.45 -17.54 -38.81
CA LYS A 922 -14.69 -18.17 -39.29
C LYS A 922 -15.78 -17.15 -39.60
N LEU A 923 -15.42 -15.94 -40.03
CA LEU A 923 -16.40 -14.91 -40.38
C LEU A 923 -17.24 -15.38 -41.57
N ASN A 924 -18.57 -15.26 -41.44
CA ASN A 924 -19.47 -15.33 -42.59
C ASN A 924 -19.87 -13.90 -42.97
N GLU A 925 -19.15 -13.35 -43.95
CA GLU A 925 -19.33 -11.95 -44.36
C GLU A 925 -20.74 -11.69 -44.93
N ASP A 926 -21.30 -12.65 -45.67
CA ASP A 926 -22.61 -12.53 -46.31
C ASP A 926 -23.73 -12.29 -45.28
N ILE A 927 -23.68 -12.98 -44.13
CA ILE A 927 -24.65 -12.80 -43.05
C ILE A 927 -24.50 -11.41 -42.42
N LEU A 928 -23.27 -10.98 -42.14
CA LEU A 928 -23.02 -9.65 -41.57
C LEU A 928 -23.54 -8.56 -42.52
N MET A 929 -23.26 -8.69 -43.81
CA MET A 929 -23.61 -7.70 -44.84
C MET A 929 -25.12 -7.69 -45.15
N LYS A 930 -25.80 -8.83 -45.07
CA LYS A 930 -27.27 -8.93 -45.21
C LYS A 930 -28.03 -8.05 -44.22
N HIS A 931 -27.48 -7.87 -43.01
CA HIS A 931 -28.07 -7.04 -41.96
C HIS A 931 -27.54 -5.59 -41.95
N SER A 932 -26.73 -5.20 -42.94
CA SER A 932 -26.23 -3.83 -43.06
C SER A 932 -27.24 -2.90 -43.75
N SER A 933 -27.27 -1.63 -43.34
CA SER A 933 -28.02 -0.56 -43.99
C SER A 933 -27.06 0.40 -44.70
N GLN A 934 -27.23 0.56 -46.02
CA GLN A 934 -26.47 1.52 -46.83
C GLN A 934 -27.23 2.85 -46.92
N HIS A 935 -26.58 3.94 -46.53
CA HIS A 935 -27.10 5.30 -46.69
C HIS A 935 -26.10 6.16 -47.49
N GLU A 936 -26.52 7.34 -47.97
CA GLU A 936 -25.62 8.33 -48.62
C GLU A 936 -24.44 8.76 -47.73
N ALA A 937 -24.54 8.51 -46.42
CA ALA A 937 -23.54 8.83 -45.40
C ALA A 937 -22.57 7.68 -45.07
N GLY A 938 -22.69 6.50 -45.70
CA GLY A 938 -21.88 5.31 -45.42
C GLY A 938 -22.74 4.11 -44.99
N ARG A 939 -22.06 3.04 -44.52
CA ARG A 939 -22.68 1.77 -44.11
C ARG A 939 -22.85 1.69 -42.59
N SER A 940 -23.97 1.14 -42.11
CA SER A 940 -24.25 1.06 -40.66
C SER A 940 -25.11 -0.15 -40.29
N TRP A 941 -25.02 -0.58 -39.02
CA TRP A 941 -25.87 -1.64 -38.45
C TRP A 941 -26.77 -1.02 -37.37
N ASN A 942 -27.97 -0.60 -37.79
CA ASN A 942 -28.87 0.20 -36.96
C ASN A 942 -29.79 -0.66 -36.08
N VAL A 943 -29.83 -0.35 -34.79
CA VAL A 943 -30.76 -0.93 -33.80
C VAL A 943 -31.95 0.02 -33.61
N SER A 944 -33.17 -0.47 -33.84
CA SER A 944 -34.39 0.35 -33.85
C SER A 944 -34.61 1.09 -32.52
N GLY A 945 -34.67 2.42 -32.57
CA GLY A 945 -34.92 3.27 -31.38
C GLY A 945 -33.72 3.47 -30.45
N GLN A 946 -32.54 2.91 -30.77
CA GLN A 946 -31.36 2.91 -29.90
C GLN A 946 -30.09 3.33 -30.66
N HIS A 947 -29.86 4.65 -30.72
CA HIS A 947 -28.75 5.21 -31.50
C HIS A 947 -27.37 4.78 -30.97
N HIS A 948 -27.16 4.75 -29.66
CA HIS A 948 -25.86 4.37 -29.06
C HIS A 948 -25.47 2.91 -29.36
N HIS A 949 -26.43 1.98 -29.30
CA HIS A 949 -26.18 0.58 -29.67
C HIS A 949 -25.93 0.40 -31.17
N SER A 950 -26.43 1.31 -32.01
CA SER A 950 -26.12 1.33 -33.45
C SER A 950 -24.67 1.72 -33.72
N LEU A 951 -24.13 2.68 -32.94
CA LEU A 951 -22.71 3.06 -33.00
C LEU A 951 -21.82 1.89 -32.62
N GLU A 952 -22.18 1.22 -31.52
CA GLU A 952 -21.49 0.06 -30.99
C GLU A 952 -21.51 -1.14 -31.96
N ALA A 953 -22.69 -1.50 -32.48
CA ALA A 953 -22.85 -2.57 -33.46
C ALA A 953 -22.03 -2.30 -34.73
N THR A 954 -22.05 -1.07 -35.23
CA THR A 954 -21.27 -0.67 -36.40
C THR A 954 -19.76 -0.75 -36.12
N ALA A 955 -19.32 -0.40 -34.90
CA ALA A 955 -17.92 -0.55 -34.49
C ALA A 955 -17.46 -2.03 -34.45
N TYR A 956 -18.30 -2.94 -33.93
CA TYR A 956 -18.02 -4.38 -33.98
C TYR A 956 -17.95 -4.90 -35.42
N ALA A 957 -18.83 -4.43 -36.30
CA ALA A 957 -18.79 -4.78 -37.72
C ALA A 957 -17.50 -4.29 -38.40
N VAL A 958 -17.04 -3.07 -38.11
CA VAL A 958 -15.74 -2.56 -38.59
C VAL A 958 -14.59 -3.44 -38.10
N LEU A 959 -14.55 -3.80 -36.82
CA LEU A 959 -13.52 -4.68 -36.28
C LEU A 959 -13.53 -6.06 -36.95
N ALA A 960 -14.72 -6.61 -37.24
CA ALA A 960 -14.85 -7.87 -37.98
C ALA A 960 -14.27 -7.77 -39.40
N LEU A 961 -14.64 -6.72 -40.15
CA LEU A 961 -14.18 -6.50 -41.53
C LEU A 961 -12.68 -6.20 -41.60
N VAL A 962 -12.15 -5.43 -40.64
CA VAL A 962 -10.72 -5.15 -40.52
C VAL A 962 -9.92 -6.42 -40.23
N LYS A 963 -10.43 -7.32 -39.38
CA LYS A 963 -9.81 -8.63 -39.14
C LYS A 963 -9.82 -9.52 -40.39
N ASP A 964 -10.87 -9.43 -41.20
CA ASP A 964 -10.99 -10.13 -42.48
C ASP A 964 -10.22 -9.45 -43.63
N LYS A 965 -9.61 -8.30 -43.37
CA LYS A 965 -8.83 -7.47 -44.31
C LYS A 965 -9.65 -6.87 -45.47
N ASP A 966 -10.96 -6.73 -45.31
CA ASP A 966 -11.81 -5.97 -46.25
C ASP A 966 -11.84 -4.48 -45.85
N PHE A 967 -10.79 -3.77 -46.22
CA PHE A 967 -10.60 -2.35 -45.85
C PHE A 967 -11.54 -1.40 -46.59
N ASP A 968 -12.08 -1.80 -47.74
CA ASP A 968 -12.97 -0.97 -48.55
C ASP A 968 -14.34 -0.87 -47.87
N LYS A 969 -14.94 -2.02 -47.51
CA LYS A 969 -16.21 -2.06 -46.77
C LYS A 969 -16.07 -1.52 -45.35
N ALA A 970 -14.95 -1.80 -44.68
CA ALA A 970 -14.64 -1.20 -43.39
C ALA A 970 -14.56 0.34 -43.50
N GLY A 971 -14.00 0.86 -44.59
CA GLY A 971 -13.92 2.29 -44.87
C GLY A 971 -15.30 2.96 -44.99
N GLU A 972 -16.27 2.31 -45.64
CA GLU A 972 -17.65 2.81 -45.73
C GLU A 972 -18.32 2.95 -44.35
N ALA A 973 -18.09 1.98 -43.45
CA ALA A 973 -18.63 1.97 -42.10
C ALA A 973 -17.91 2.94 -41.16
N VAL A 974 -16.58 3.05 -41.29
CA VAL A 974 -15.78 4.08 -40.60
C VAL A 974 -16.22 5.48 -41.01
N HIS A 975 -16.51 5.70 -42.29
CA HIS A 975 -17.03 6.99 -42.75
C HIS A 975 -18.39 7.35 -42.12
N TRP A 976 -19.27 6.37 -41.89
CA TRP A 976 -20.52 6.61 -41.16
C TRP A 976 -20.26 6.95 -39.68
N LEU A 977 -19.42 6.18 -38.98
CA LEU A 977 -19.04 6.45 -37.58
C LEU A 977 -18.43 7.85 -37.42
N ASN A 978 -17.62 8.30 -38.38
CA ASN A 978 -16.99 9.62 -38.33
C ASN A 978 -17.99 10.79 -38.38
N ARG A 979 -19.20 10.57 -38.91
CA ARG A 979 -20.26 11.60 -38.96
C ARG A 979 -21.10 11.70 -37.68
N GLN A 980 -20.96 10.76 -36.75
CA GLN A 980 -21.75 10.71 -35.50
C GLN A 980 -21.06 11.42 -34.31
N GLN A 981 -20.08 12.30 -34.59
CA GLN A 981 -19.22 12.93 -33.59
C GLN A 981 -19.94 13.76 -32.51
N SER A 982 -21.09 14.35 -32.82
CA SER A 982 -21.88 15.12 -31.84
C SER A 982 -22.41 14.28 -30.68
N HIS A 983 -22.37 12.95 -30.79
CA HIS A 983 -22.83 12.01 -29.77
C HIS A 983 -21.69 11.39 -28.94
N TYR A 984 -20.43 11.80 -29.15
CA TYR A 984 -19.27 11.30 -28.41
C TYR A 984 -18.95 12.18 -27.18
N GLY A 985 -18.76 11.57 -26.02
CA GLY A 985 -18.06 12.19 -24.88
C GLY A 985 -18.84 13.19 -24.01
N GLY A 986 -20.18 13.20 -24.02
CA GLY A 986 -20.95 14.07 -23.11
C GLY A 986 -22.36 13.60 -22.75
N SER A 987 -22.97 12.69 -23.52
CA SER A 987 -24.33 12.17 -23.25
C SER A 987 -24.55 10.74 -23.81
N GLY A 988 -23.49 10.00 -24.11
CA GLY A 988 -23.56 8.68 -24.74
C GLY A 988 -22.89 7.59 -23.89
N THR A 989 -23.27 6.33 -24.12
CA THR A 989 -22.74 5.19 -23.36
C THR A 989 -21.21 5.08 -23.50
N THR A 990 -20.55 4.86 -22.37
CA THR A 990 -19.08 4.70 -22.30
C THR A 990 -18.61 3.59 -23.24
N GLN A 991 -19.36 2.49 -23.31
CA GLN A 991 -19.01 1.33 -24.12
C GLN A 991 -19.01 1.68 -25.62
N ALA A 992 -20.04 2.37 -26.14
CA ALA A 992 -20.13 2.67 -27.57
C ALA A 992 -18.97 3.56 -28.00
N THR A 993 -18.65 4.53 -27.14
CA THR A 993 -17.50 5.43 -27.28
C THR A 993 -16.18 4.63 -27.37
N ILE A 994 -15.95 3.72 -26.41
CA ILE A 994 -14.78 2.84 -26.37
C ILE A 994 -14.66 1.99 -27.64
N MET A 995 -15.75 1.34 -28.07
CA MET A 995 -15.73 0.43 -29.21
C MET A 995 -15.50 1.16 -30.54
N VAL A 996 -16.13 2.32 -30.74
CA VAL A 996 -15.90 3.15 -31.94
C VAL A 996 -14.43 3.56 -32.01
N PHE A 997 -13.84 3.99 -30.90
CA PHE A 997 -12.44 4.39 -30.89
C PHE A 997 -11.49 3.23 -31.12
N GLN A 998 -11.75 2.06 -30.53
CA GLN A 998 -10.98 0.85 -30.82
C GLN A 998 -11.05 0.50 -32.31
N ALA A 999 -12.25 0.49 -32.90
CA ALA A 999 -12.48 0.13 -34.31
C ALA A 999 -11.78 1.08 -35.29
N VAL A 1000 -11.92 2.39 -35.09
CA VAL A 1000 -11.29 3.40 -35.95
C VAL A 1000 -9.76 3.39 -35.79
N ALA A 1001 -9.26 3.13 -34.58
CA ALA A 1001 -7.82 2.96 -34.33
C ALA A 1001 -7.26 1.80 -35.17
N GLU A 1002 -7.87 0.61 -35.05
CA GLU A 1002 -7.42 -0.60 -35.75
C GLU A 1002 -7.54 -0.49 -37.28
N TYR A 1003 -8.52 0.24 -37.80
CA TYR A 1003 -8.63 0.53 -39.23
C TYR A 1003 -7.49 1.45 -39.72
N ARG A 1004 -7.22 2.54 -39.00
CA ARG A 1004 -6.20 3.53 -39.39
C ARG A 1004 -4.77 3.04 -39.29
N THR A 1005 -4.47 2.12 -38.36
CA THR A 1005 -3.13 1.51 -38.30
C THR A 1005 -2.82 0.67 -39.54
N GLN A 1006 -3.86 0.21 -40.26
CA GLN A 1006 -3.73 -0.66 -41.42
C GLN A 1006 -3.84 0.08 -42.76
N VAL A 1007 -4.50 1.25 -42.83
CA VAL A 1007 -4.66 2.05 -44.06
C VAL A 1007 -3.84 3.35 -43.99
N LYS A 1008 -2.81 3.48 -44.84
CA LYS A 1008 -1.95 4.69 -44.93
C LYS A 1008 -2.19 5.42 -46.24
N ASP A 1009 -2.84 6.58 -46.22
CA ASP A 1009 -2.99 7.43 -47.42
C ASP A 1009 -2.06 8.65 -47.42
N ARG A 1010 -1.76 9.24 -48.59
CA ARG A 1010 -0.72 10.28 -48.80
C ARG A 1010 -1.26 11.56 -49.48
N GLN A 1011 -1.35 12.69 -48.77
CA GLN A 1011 -1.48 14.04 -49.36
C GLN A 1011 -0.61 15.10 -48.65
N ASN A 1012 -0.32 16.22 -49.31
CA ASN A 1012 0.54 17.31 -48.82
C ASN A 1012 -0.29 18.46 -48.17
N PHE A 1013 0.01 18.77 -46.91
CA PHE A 1013 -0.62 19.84 -46.10
C PHE A 1013 0.47 20.81 -45.59
N ASN A 1014 0.33 22.13 -45.81
CA ASN A 1014 1.27 23.16 -45.34
C ASN A 1014 0.61 24.54 -45.19
N LEU A 1015 0.28 24.93 -43.95
CA LEU A 1015 -0.46 26.12 -43.55
C LEU A 1015 0.32 26.89 -42.47
N ASP A 1016 0.64 28.17 -42.69
CA ASP A 1016 1.24 29.06 -41.70
C ASP A 1016 0.17 29.92 -41.03
N VAL A 1017 0.11 29.91 -39.69
CA VAL A 1017 -0.84 30.69 -38.89
C VAL A 1017 -0.08 31.68 -38.00
N GLU A 1018 -0.46 32.94 -38.04
CA GLU A 1018 0.08 34.02 -37.22
C GLU A 1018 -0.98 34.46 -36.19
N LEU A 1019 -0.65 34.37 -34.90
CA LEU A 1019 -1.45 34.84 -33.77
C LEU A 1019 -0.78 36.08 -33.17
N SER A 1020 -1.45 37.23 -33.22
CA SER A 1020 -1.04 38.43 -32.51
C SER A 1020 -2.05 38.79 -31.43
N VAL A 1021 -1.58 39.00 -30.20
CA VAL A 1021 -2.40 39.40 -29.05
C VAL A 1021 -2.08 40.85 -28.70
N ALA A 1022 -3.10 41.68 -28.52
CA ALA A 1022 -2.94 43.07 -28.15
C ALA A 1022 -2.14 43.21 -26.84
N GLY A 1023 -1.09 44.04 -26.84
CA GLY A 1023 -0.21 44.24 -25.69
C GLY A 1023 1.04 43.34 -25.65
N ARG A 1024 1.13 42.29 -26.48
CA ARG A 1024 2.35 41.48 -26.62
C ARG A 1024 3.21 41.99 -27.78
N SER A 1025 4.51 42.17 -27.55
CA SER A 1025 5.46 42.65 -28.58
C SER A 1025 5.84 41.59 -29.62
N LYS A 1026 5.61 40.31 -29.32
CA LYS A 1026 5.97 39.16 -30.18
C LYS A 1026 4.72 38.50 -30.74
N THR A 1027 4.59 38.51 -32.07
CA THR A 1027 3.60 37.70 -32.80
C THR A 1027 4.04 36.23 -32.81
N LEU A 1028 3.12 35.33 -32.47
CA LEU A 1028 3.36 33.89 -32.48
C LEU A 1028 3.08 33.36 -33.89
N ARG A 1029 4.04 32.63 -34.46
CA ARG A 1029 3.90 31.98 -35.78
C ARG A 1029 3.89 30.47 -35.62
N TYR A 1030 2.88 29.82 -36.18
CA TYR A 1030 2.69 28.38 -36.17
C TYR A 1030 2.71 27.86 -37.61
N THR A 1031 3.75 27.11 -37.96
CA THR A 1031 3.80 26.38 -39.25
C THR A 1031 3.18 25.00 -39.09
N ILE A 1032 2.05 24.80 -39.75
CA ILE A 1032 1.25 23.57 -39.72
C ILE A 1032 1.45 22.80 -41.04
N LYS A 1033 2.43 21.91 -41.05
CA LYS A 1033 2.66 20.87 -42.05
C LYS A 1033 1.81 19.62 -41.76
N ARG A 1034 1.78 18.67 -42.69
CA ARG A 1034 1.09 17.38 -42.50
C ARG A 1034 1.51 16.66 -41.22
N GLU A 1035 2.81 16.59 -41.00
CA GLU A 1035 3.45 15.92 -39.85
C GLU A 1035 2.92 16.46 -38.51
N ASN A 1036 2.53 17.74 -38.48
CA ASN A 1036 2.06 18.42 -37.28
C ASN A 1036 0.65 18.99 -37.45
N ALA A 1037 -0.14 18.51 -38.42
CA ALA A 1037 -1.49 19.02 -38.67
C ALA A 1037 -2.44 18.69 -37.52
N HIS A 1038 -2.25 17.54 -36.88
CA HIS A 1038 -3.02 17.09 -35.72
C HIS A 1038 -2.60 17.76 -34.40
N LEU A 1039 -1.48 18.47 -34.40
CA LEU A 1039 -0.95 19.14 -33.22
C LEU A 1039 -1.78 20.38 -32.89
N THR A 1040 -2.61 20.31 -31.84
CA THR A 1040 -3.32 21.49 -31.32
C THR A 1040 -2.32 22.47 -30.69
N ARG A 1041 -2.22 23.67 -31.26
CA ARG A 1041 -1.44 24.77 -30.70
C ARG A 1041 -2.34 25.59 -29.79
N SER A 1042 -2.01 25.65 -28.51
CA SER A 1042 -2.75 26.46 -27.56
C SER A 1042 -1.95 27.66 -27.07
N ASP A 1043 -2.67 28.73 -26.75
CA ASP A 1043 -2.13 29.91 -26.08
C ASP A 1043 -3.17 30.42 -25.08
N ARG A 1044 -2.69 31.01 -23.98
CA ARG A 1044 -3.55 31.63 -22.95
C ARG A 1044 -3.58 33.13 -23.19
N VAL A 1045 -4.78 33.70 -23.21
CA VAL A 1045 -5.01 35.13 -23.38
C VAL A 1045 -5.81 35.66 -22.20
N ASP A 1046 -5.39 36.81 -21.67
CA ASP A 1046 -6.09 37.46 -20.58
C ASP A 1046 -7.41 38.05 -21.07
N ILE A 1047 -8.39 38.13 -20.18
CA ILE A 1047 -9.70 38.68 -20.52
C ILE A 1047 -9.60 40.16 -20.93
N ASN A 1048 -10.50 40.62 -21.81
CA ASN A 1048 -10.49 41.95 -22.44
C ASN A 1048 -9.34 42.25 -23.41
N GLN A 1049 -8.49 41.27 -23.76
CA GLN A 1049 -7.53 41.44 -24.85
C GLN A 1049 -8.15 41.03 -26.19
N GLU A 1050 -7.88 41.83 -27.22
CA GLU A 1050 -8.15 41.48 -28.61
C GLU A 1050 -6.98 40.69 -29.18
N PHE A 1051 -7.29 39.68 -29.98
CA PHE A 1051 -6.28 38.90 -30.67
C PHE A 1051 -6.68 38.64 -32.12
N ASN A 1052 -5.69 38.69 -33.01
CA ASN A 1052 -5.86 38.50 -34.44
C ASN A 1052 -5.20 37.19 -34.86
N VAL A 1053 -5.91 36.44 -35.69
CA VAL A 1053 -5.42 35.19 -36.28
C VAL A 1053 -5.40 35.31 -37.80
N THR A 1054 -4.24 35.15 -38.41
CA THR A 1054 -4.05 35.19 -39.87
C THR A 1054 -3.53 33.85 -40.34
N ALA A 1055 -4.08 33.29 -41.43
CA ALA A 1055 -3.62 32.02 -41.99
C ALA A 1055 -3.17 32.20 -43.46
N LYS A 1056 -2.05 31.57 -43.83
CA LYS A 1056 -1.40 31.64 -45.15
C LYS A 1056 -0.98 30.25 -45.64
N GLY A 1057 -0.95 30.02 -46.95
CA GLY A 1057 -0.52 28.73 -47.53
C GLY A 1057 -1.65 27.77 -47.91
N THR A 1058 -1.34 26.47 -48.01
CA THR A 1058 -2.22 25.43 -48.54
C THR A 1058 -2.63 24.43 -47.45
N GLY A 1059 -3.85 24.59 -46.94
CA GLY A 1059 -4.46 23.75 -45.92
C GLY A 1059 -5.68 24.44 -45.31
N THR A 1060 -6.39 23.78 -44.40
CA THR A 1060 -7.41 24.39 -43.55
C THR A 1060 -7.07 24.13 -42.09
N ALA A 1061 -7.48 24.99 -41.16
CA ALA A 1061 -7.34 24.77 -39.72
C ALA A 1061 -8.62 25.19 -38.99
N THR A 1062 -8.81 24.71 -37.77
CA THR A 1062 -9.92 25.09 -36.90
C THR A 1062 -9.36 25.84 -35.70
N LEU A 1063 -9.95 26.99 -35.41
CA LEU A 1063 -9.70 27.79 -34.23
C LEU A 1063 -10.87 27.56 -33.24
N SER A 1064 -10.55 27.14 -32.02
CA SER A 1064 -11.51 27.01 -30.92
C SER A 1064 -11.08 27.88 -29.75
N VAL A 1065 -12.04 28.59 -29.16
CA VAL A 1065 -11.82 29.53 -28.06
C VAL A 1065 -12.68 29.08 -26.89
N LEU A 1066 -12.03 28.72 -25.78
CA LEU A 1066 -12.66 28.27 -24.55
C LEU A 1066 -12.35 29.28 -23.45
N THR A 1067 -13.37 29.83 -22.81
CA THR A 1067 -13.21 30.67 -21.62
C THR A 1067 -13.68 29.88 -20.40
N LEU A 1068 -12.80 29.71 -19.41
CA LEU A 1068 -13.14 29.15 -18.09
C LEU A 1068 -13.30 30.31 -17.11
N TYR A 1069 -14.41 30.33 -16.37
CA TYR A 1069 -14.71 31.39 -15.41
C TYR A 1069 -15.63 30.86 -14.30
N TYR A 1070 -15.66 31.55 -13.16
CA TYR A 1070 -16.59 31.23 -12.09
C TYR A 1070 -17.88 32.03 -12.24
N ALA A 1071 -19.02 31.35 -12.12
CA ALA A 1071 -20.33 31.98 -12.11
C ALA A 1071 -21.15 31.48 -10.91
N ARG A 1072 -22.19 32.23 -10.52
CA ARG A 1072 -23.17 31.71 -9.57
C ARG A 1072 -23.97 30.61 -10.26
N PRO A 1073 -24.21 29.47 -9.61
CA PRO A 1073 -25.16 28.51 -10.12
C PRO A 1073 -26.52 29.22 -10.23
N VAL A 1074 -27.00 29.35 -11.46
CA VAL A 1074 -28.34 29.85 -11.71
C VAL A 1074 -29.28 28.68 -11.45
N GLU A 1075 -30.31 28.88 -10.64
CA GLU A 1075 -31.47 27.98 -10.61
C GLU A 1075 -32.09 27.98 -12.00
N LYS A 1076 -31.56 27.14 -12.88
CA LYS A 1076 -32.30 26.76 -14.05
C LYS A 1076 -33.39 25.85 -13.53
N LYS A 1077 -34.65 26.18 -13.85
CA LYS A 1077 -35.64 25.13 -14.14
C LYS A 1077 -35.13 24.36 -15.37
N SER A 1078 -34.01 23.65 -15.27
CA SER A 1078 -33.57 22.74 -16.32
C SER A 1078 -33.92 21.34 -15.86
N ASP A 1079 -34.75 20.70 -16.68
CA ASP A 1079 -34.44 19.41 -17.29
C ASP A 1079 -34.04 18.26 -16.35
N CYS A 1080 -34.40 18.30 -15.06
CA CYS A 1080 -34.42 17.10 -14.22
C CYS A 1080 -35.60 16.24 -14.69
N THR A 1081 -35.46 15.61 -15.86
CA THR A 1081 -36.50 14.79 -16.49
C THR A 1081 -36.68 13.43 -15.82
N PHE A 1082 -35.80 13.08 -14.86
CA PHE A 1082 -35.72 11.73 -14.31
C PHE A 1082 -35.72 11.62 -12.77
N PHE A 1083 -35.33 12.69 -12.03
CA PHE A 1083 -35.32 12.68 -10.55
C PHE A 1083 -35.92 13.95 -9.98
N ASP A 1084 -36.64 13.78 -8.86
CA ASP A 1084 -37.05 14.82 -7.94
C ASP A 1084 -36.22 14.69 -6.64
N LEU A 1085 -35.43 15.73 -6.35
CA LEU A 1085 -34.57 15.80 -5.18
C LEU A 1085 -35.05 16.91 -4.26
N THR A 1086 -35.45 16.53 -3.05
CA THR A 1086 -35.78 17.47 -1.97
C THR A 1086 -34.81 17.28 -0.81
N VAL A 1087 -34.15 18.36 -0.39
CA VAL A 1087 -33.25 18.35 0.77
C VAL A 1087 -33.82 19.21 1.87
N LYS A 1088 -33.90 18.67 3.09
CA LYS A 1088 -34.40 19.38 4.26
C LYS A 1088 -33.39 19.33 5.40
N MET A 1089 -33.22 20.48 6.04
CA MET A 1089 -32.35 20.65 7.17
C MET A 1089 -33.17 20.97 8.41
N GLU A 1090 -33.05 20.15 9.44
CA GLU A 1090 -33.71 20.38 10.73
C GLU A 1090 -32.70 20.89 11.76
N LYS A 1091 -33.02 22.03 12.37
CA LYS A 1091 -32.26 22.55 13.51
C LYS A 1091 -32.66 21.80 14.77
N ASP A 1092 -31.90 20.77 15.12
CA ASP A 1092 -31.83 20.24 16.48
C ASP A 1092 -30.46 20.58 17.09
N ASN A 1093 -30.23 20.37 18.39
CA ASN A 1093 -28.98 20.73 19.09
C ASN A 1093 -27.69 20.16 18.46
N GLU A 1094 -27.82 19.17 17.56
CA GLU A 1094 -26.74 18.53 16.80
C GLU A 1094 -26.81 18.79 15.28
N GLY A 1095 -27.88 19.42 14.74
CA GLY A 1095 -27.98 19.88 13.34
C GLY A 1095 -28.28 18.82 12.27
N LYS A 1096 -29.33 18.00 12.40
CA LYS A 1096 -29.61 16.88 11.49
C LYS A 1096 -30.09 17.32 10.09
N ILE A 1097 -29.66 16.62 9.05
CA ILE A 1097 -30.11 16.78 7.67
C ILE A 1097 -30.71 15.48 7.13
N GLU A 1098 -31.90 15.62 6.54
CA GLU A 1098 -32.64 14.56 5.88
C GLU A 1098 -32.72 14.85 4.37
N PHE A 1099 -32.45 13.84 3.55
CA PHE A 1099 -32.60 13.93 2.10
C PHE A 1099 -33.72 13.03 1.63
N MET A 1100 -34.52 13.53 0.69
CA MET A 1100 -35.56 12.78 0.01
C MET A 1100 -35.27 12.78 -1.50
N LEU A 1101 -35.03 11.59 -2.04
CA LEU A 1101 -34.76 11.34 -3.45
C LEU A 1101 -35.89 10.48 -4.01
N ILE A 1102 -36.59 11.00 -5.02
CA ILE A 1102 -37.69 10.31 -5.71
C ILE A 1102 -37.34 10.23 -7.20
N CYS A 1103 -37.43 9.05 -7.79
CA CYS A 1103 -37.30 8.86 -9.24
C CYS A 1103 -38.69 9.03 -9.87
N ASP A 1104 -38.84 9.88 -10.88
CA ASP A 1104 -40.14 10.13 -11.55
C ASP A 1104 -40.43 9.10 -12.68
N ASP A 1105 -39.49 8.18 -12.93
CA ASP A 1105 -39.63 7.13 -13.95
C ASP A 1105 -40.38 5.88 -13.44
N LYS A 1106 -40.97 5.09 -14.35
CA LYS A 1106 -41.74 3.86 -14.04
C LYS A 1106 -40.88 2.69 -13.53
N THR A 1107 -39.56 2.87 -13.47
CA THR A 1107 -38.57 1.86 -13.06
C THR A 1107 -37.59 2.42 -12.04
N ASP A 1108 -37.13 1.58 -11.11
CA ASP A 1108 -36.07 1.94 -10.16
C ASP A 1108 -34.79 2.33 -10.91
N ALA A 1109 -34.20 3.49 -10.57
CA ALA A 1109 -32.89 3.88 -11.11
C ALA A 1109 -31.78 3.09 -10.42
N THR A 1110 -30.86 2.51 -11.19
CA THR A 1110 -29.74 1.71 -10.66
C THR A 1110 -28.45 2.51 -10.57
N MET A 1111 -27.61 2.24 -9.55
CA MET A 1111 -26.28 2.84 -9.36
C MET A 1111 -26.25 4.38 -9.38
N THR A 1112 -27.07 5.00 -8.54
CA THR A 1112 -27.07 6.46 -8.38
C THR A 1112 -25.90 6.90 -7.51
N ILE A 1113 -25.18 7.93 -7.96
CA ILE A 1113 -24.14 8.59 -7.17
C ILE A 1113 -24.73 9.89 -6.61
N LEU A 1114 -24.53 10.10 -5.32
CA LEU A 1114 -24.85 11.35 -4.66
C LEU A 1114 -23.53 12.05 -4.31
N ASP A 1115 -23.19 13.10 -5.05
CA ASP A 1115 -22.05 13.98 -4.72
C ASP A 1115 -22.56 15.12 -3.84
N ILE A 1116 -22.02 15.16 -2.62
CA ILE A 1116 -22.51 15.94 -1.51
C ILE A 1116 -21.40 16.90 -1.08
N GLY A 1117 -21.44 18.15 -1.55
CA GLY A 1117 -20.44 19.16 -1.18
C GLY A 1117 -20.59 19.61 0.28
N LEU A 1118 -19.54 19.48 1.09
CA LEU A 1118 -19.58 19.83 2.51
C LEU A 1118 -19.35 21.34 2.70
N PRO A 1119 -20.15 22.03 3.53
CA PRO A 1119 -19.91 23.41 3.92
C PRO A 1119 -18.73 23.50 4.87
N THR A 1120 -18.18 24.70 4.92
CA THR A 1120 -17.00 24.98 5.71
C THR A 1120 -17.23 24.63 7.19
N GLY A 1121 -16.32 23.85 7.77
CA GLY A 1121 -16.33 23.50 9.20
C GLY A 1121 -17.21 22.30 9.57
N PHE A 1122 -17.94 21.70 8.63
CA PHE A 1122 -18.70 20.48 8.87
C PHE A 1122 -17.86 19.22 8.63
N GLU A 1123 -17.98 18.25 9.53
CA GLU A 1123 -17.41 16.92 9.39
C GLU A 1123 -18.50 15.86 9.44
N VAL A 1124 -18.31 14.79 8.67
CA VAL A 1124 -19.27 13.68 8.62
C VAL A 1124 -18.95 12.67 9.71
N GLU A 1125 -19.95 12.37 10.53
CA GLU A 1125 -19.93 11.32 11.54
C GLU A 1125 -19.75 9.94 10.89
N GLU A 1126 -18.63 9.27 11.18
CA GLU A 1126 -18.29 8.01 10.52
C GLU A 1126 -19.09 6.83 11.04
N SER A 1127 -19.55 6.91 12.29
CA SER A 1127 -20.37 5.85 12.88
C SER A 1127 -21.70 5.68 12.14
N ASP A 1128 -22.35 6.78 11.76
CA ASP A 1128 -23.59 6.77 10.96
C ASP A 1128 -23.35 6.22 9.55
N LEU A 1129 -22.28 6.65 8.87
CA LEU A 1129 -21.93 6.13 7.55
C LEU A 1129 -21.59 4.64 7.57
N LYS A 1130 -20.91 4.18 8.63
CA LYS A 1130 -20.65 2.75 8.86
C LYS A 1130 -21.95 2.00 9.09
N GLN A 1131 -22.90 2.55 9.83
CA GLN A 1131 -24.20 1.91 10.05
C GLN A 1131 -25.00 1.80 8.74
N LEU A 1132 -24.99 2.83 7.90
CA LEU A 1132 -25.70 2.85 6.62
C LEU A 1132 -25.07 1.94 5.55
N SER A 1133 -23.78 1.66 5.67
CA SER A 1133 -23.01 0.82 4.74
C SER A 1133 -22.79 -0.62 5.21
N SER A 1134 -23.00 -0.92 6.50
CA SER A 1134 -22.81 -2.25 7.09
C SER A 1134 -24.16 -2.90 7.47
N GLY A 1135 -24.17 -4.25 7.56
CA GLY A 1135 -25.39 -5.02 7.87
C GLY A 1135 -26.08 -5.67 6.65
N LYS A 1136 -27.27 -6.25 6.88
CA LYS A 1136 -28.10 -6.91 5.85
C LYS A 1136 -29.04 -5.94 5.12
N GLU A 1137 -29.46 -4.87 5.79
CA GLU A 1137 -30.29 -3.79 5.23
C GLU A 1137 -29.41 -2.58 4.91
N ARG A 1138 -28.53 -2.72 3.90
CA ARG A 1138 -27.62 -1.65 3.49
C ARG A 1138 -28.35 -0.63 2.62
N TYR A 1139 -28.28 0.64 3.00
CA TYR A 1139 -28.82 1.75 2.21
C TYR A 1139 -27.77 2.34 1.27
N ILE A 1140 -26.51 2.35 1.71
CA ILE A 1140 -25.37 2.89 0.96
C ILE A 1140 -24.40 1.74 0.68
N GLN A 1141 -23.95 1.61 -0.57
CA GLN A 1141 -23.00 0.55 -0.95
C GLN A 1141 -21.57 0.90 -0.53
N LYS A 1142 -21.21 2.18 -0.66
CA LYS A 1142 -19.90 2.73 -0.31
C LYS A 1142 -20.05 4.24 -0.08
N TYR A 1143 -19.20 4.81 0.75
CA TYR A 1143 -19.03 6.25 0.88
C TYR A 1143 -17.55 6.62 0.71
N GLU A 1144 -17.27 7.82 0.22
CA GLU A 1144 -15.92 8.36 0.09
C GLU A 1144 -15.89 9.83 0.52
N LYS A 1145 -14.92 10.20 1.35
CA LYS A 1145 -14.63 11.61 1.65
C LYS A 1145 -13.56 12.10 0.66
N ASN A 1146 -13.97 12.79 -0.40
CA ASN A 1146 -13.07 13.21 -1.46
C ASN A 1146 -12.67 14.68 -1.32
N LYS A 1147 -11.37 14.91 -1.06
CA LYS A 1147 -10.76 16.24 -0.91
C LYS A 1147 -10.15 16.77 -2.22
N VAL A 1148 -10.08 15.95 -3.27
CA VAL A 1148 -9.34 16.22 -4.52
C VAL A 1148 -10.28 16.55 -5.68
N LEU A 1149 -11.43 15.86 -5.78
CA LEU A 1149 -12.43 16.12 -6.84
C LEU A 1149 -13.25 17.38 -6.59
N SER A 1150 -13.24 17.92 -5.37
CA SER A 1150 -13.96 19.12 -4.97
C SER A 1150 -13.02 20.04 -4.20
N GLU A 1151 -12.95 21.31 -4.60
CA GLU A 1151 -12.12 22.32 -3.92
C GLU A 1151 -12.54 22.55 -2.46
N ARG A 1152 -13.81 22.24 -2.14
CA ARG A 1152 -14.47 22.37 -0.83
C ARG A 1152 -14.48 21.09 0.01
N GLY A 1153 -14.12 19.95 -0.59
CA GLY A 1153 -14.32 18.64 0.01
C GLY A 1153 -15.76 18.15 -0.18
N SER A 1154 -15.90 16.93 -0.69
CA SER A 1154 -17.20 16.30 -0.93
C SER A 1154 -17.31 14.95 -0.24
N LEU A 1155 -18.51 14.62 0.22
CA LEU A 1155 -18.93 13.26 0.54
C LEU A 1155 -19.56 12.65 -0.72
N ILE A 1156 -19.07 11.51 -1.17
CA ILE A 1156 -19.63 10.80 -2.31
C ILE A 1156 -20.29 9.54 -1.80
N LEU A 1157 -21.60 9.39 -2.02
CA LEU A 1157 -22.35 8.19 -1.65
C LEU A 1157 -22.70 7.39 -2.90
N TYR A 1158 -22.46 6.08 -2.84
CA TYR A 1158 -22.80 5.15 -3.91
C TYR A 1158 -24.04 4.36 -3.50
N LEU A 1159 -25.16 4.57 -4.21
CA LEU A 1159 -26.43 3.89 -3.95
C LEU A 1159 -26.64 2.79 -4.99
N ASN A 1160 -27.08 1.60 -4.58
CA ASN A 1160 -27.36 0.51 -5.52
C ASN A 1160 -28.56 0.80 -6.41
N LYS A 1161 -29.60 1.41 -5.84
CA LYS A 1161 -30.79 1.84 -6.55
C LYS A 1161 -31.50 2.95 -5.81
N VAL A 1162 -32.20 3.80 -6.55
CA VAL A 1162 -33.19 4.75 -6.03
C VAL A 1162 -34.55 4.30 -6.54
N SER A 1163 -35.45 3.97 -5.62
CA SER A 1163 -36.76 3.44 -6.01
C SER A 1163 -37.72 4.54 -6.38
N HIS A 1164 -38.56 4.28 -7.38
CA HIS A 1164 -39.69 5.13 -7.77
C HIS A 1164 -40.77 5.29 -6.67
N PHE A 1165 -40.71 4.50 -5.59
CA PHE A 1165 -41.65 4.55 -4.45
C PHE A 1165 -41.01 4.85 -3.07
N LEU A 1166 -39.68 5.04 -2.95
CA LEU A 1166 -39.07 5.06 -1.60
C LEU A 1166 -39.20 6.41 -0.88
N LEU A 1167 -39.93 6.38 0.24
CA LEU A 1167 -39.74 7.29 1.37
C LEU A 1167 -38.64 6.74 2.28
N ILE A 1168 -37.48 7.43 2.35
CA ILE A 1168 -36.59 7.27 3.51
C ILE A 1168 -37.22 8.10 4.64
N ARG A 1169 -38.04 7.45 5.47
CA ARG A 1169 -38.60 8.03 6.71
C ARG A 1169 -38.26 7.13 7.89
N LYS A 1170 -37.08 7.31 8.48
CA LYS A 1170 -36.81 6.97 9.89
C LYS A 1170 -35.65 7.83 10.42
N PRO A 1171 -35.69 8.23 11.71
CA PRO A 1171 -34.80 9.22 12.27
C PRO A 1171 -33.42 8.59 12.51
N CYS A 1172 -32.52 8.75 11.56
CA CYS A 1172 -31.10 8.52 11.77
C CYS A 1172 -30.39 9.82 11.43
N ALA A 1173 -29.66 10.35 12.40
CA ALA A 1173 -28.96 11.62 12.33
C ALA A 1173 -27.94 11.55 11.19
N ILE A 1174 -28.06 12.43 10.20
CA ILE A 1174 -26.95 12.74 9.28
C ILE A 1174 -26.85 14.25 9.28
N VAL A 1175 -25.96 14.80 10.11
CA VAL A 1175 -25.77 16.25 10.26
C VAL A 1175 -24.86 16.73 9.14
N LEU A 1176 -25.41 17.25 8.03
CA LEU A 1176 -24.62 17.78 6.90
C LEU A 1176 -25.30 18.96 6.19
N TYR A 1177 -24.69 20.13 6.18
CA TYR A 1177 -25.25 21.31 5.54
C TYR A 1177 -24.87 21.30 4.04
N PHE A 1178 -25.53 22.05 3.12
CA PHE A 1178 -25.24 21.97 1.67
C PHE A 1178 -25.20 23.29 0.92
N TYR A 1179 -24.51 23.24 -0.22
CA TYR A 1179 -24.52 24.28 -1.25
C TYR A 1179 -24.90 23.73 -2.65
N GLU A 1180 -24.58 22.48 -2.97
CA GLU A 1180 -24.92 21.88 -4.28
C GLU A 1180 -24.95 20.35 -4.20
N ILE A 1181 -25.87 19.73 -4.97
CA ILE A 1181 -25.95 18.27 -5.16
C ILE A 1181 -25.99 18.00 -6.66
N LEU A 1182 -25.02 17.26 -7.16
CA LEU A 1182 -25.01 16.77 -8.52
C LEU A 1182 -25.55 15.34 -8.53
N LEU A 1183 -26.67 15.14 -9.21
CA LEU A 1183 -27.22 13.82 -9.48
C LEU A 1183 -26.78 13.36 -10.86
N SER A 1184 -26.08 12.22 -10.87
CA SER A 1184 -25.74 11.49 -12.07
C SER A 1184 -26.40 10.12 -11.97
N SER A 1185 -27.18 9.78 -13.00
CA SER A 1185 -27.81 8.49 -13.19
C SER A 1185 -27.45 7.94 -14.56
N SER A 1186 -27.05 6.67 -14.60
CA SER A 1186 -26.96 5.91 -15.83
C SER A 1186 -28.37 5.44 -16.21
N PHE A 1187 -29.03 6.14 -17.14
CA PHE A 1187 -30.20 5.62 -17.83
C PHE A 1187 -29.80 4.76 -19.03
#